data_AF-A0A9D5LYP2-F1
#
_entry.id   AF-A0A9D5LYP2-F1
#
_cell.length_a   1.000
_cell.length_b   1.000
_cell.length_c   1.000
_cell.angle_alpha   90.00
_cell.angle_beta   90.00
_cell.angle_gamma   90.00
#
_symmetry.space_group_name_H-M   'P 1'
#
loop_
_entity.id
_entity.type
_entity.pdbx_description
1 polymer ?
#
loop_
_entity_poly.entity_id
_entity_poly.type
_entity_poly.pdbx_seq_one_letter_code
_entity_poly.pdbx_strand_id
1 'polypeptide(L)'
;MNKAIITTALAALIGLNATVDARTPIDYRLKAAEEQPFKWAPRHEENTWKTFSDKKAKNPFKAVETVTDSDVKWSGADGYSYLEMPDGSLWFAALTIKKEVIAQEEYYTSYAYKGIEVKIFDDNYNQVGYIDSPITVPEGYDYCSAAEVATVVTKEFFNRDNNYEIMVMYNFKPTDAYGAIPYTQVFSLRGATTAAEDLGTMPGYYISAVNASTNSWSENYYMSFFSGEEYTDDEMLYTFDIYTRATYSNPSASILKSFTVDMVYVMSDGDNETLPVVLNTHNGNVYVAVAKYQKTFFEEPFNWFNDALSPDNKYVIELYSTATGTSGLNLASTTEIACEAPADPYMMRSYCLGRFRFENDVTFDFGTGNEPAYILTVNDADMRDNSEAFFAVYDVAGNVIETFGEGTESVMLLSDVPGYPQQYCFVQPDESGVYTFNMINYPQLDQVASLPMSVTGPDGTQYGLSTSLDRVPGDGSYRYAVASGQGGETAQGEIFHPVLWFDHNGILAKVDRIMGGKNVQMMLPYIAANGLTPYLFNSDVKTEYMAFVLTNENHGTAPSTYQLIVVNEDGELNFSYYFPDEATGLTASLVNISSNPAIWLSYRKIGTDEYVSEFVPLPLNKLEGEGTAENPYLLYTAGDFARIKNNLKAHYRLADDIDFDGTTLDGFSGTFTGSLDGAGHTVSNLVLSGAPIFDMTGEVGTGLTTEIKDITFSHVTLTDATSVIVGSAYSTKFENVYIYALNAQISGKSNFGAIANAARYSSELTGCAVLASDINAPESAGVGGLVYILSNSTIASSAFEGNIIAGNTLGGIAAEIQDAKSTVSNCHVKASLTANNTIGGIAGESGRGLISDCLVEGDITATEAGRSYSYYANGWVNEINVGGIVGNLSRPLADLESGQTVAGKAVTNNVVALASISIPEGDELLATAHRIVGRSSINDDPAILDETYNEQTQDWDTTWGDRLAESGVTDNYAIESLAVVDPALEAGLNSLEGQSIAAAQADIEFFEGLGFKFNGYSNAEPWVFTSSLPALYFESTVGAAMHFDPSTVTLTEGESEYVLLVLENVDAESITVESSDESGCYINLTEIDEDGNAVCEVVCLKPGAYTLTATNGVVSATLSVTGTSGIATVEGEAKSAISFDGSSVTAPACDITVYSVTGYEVARGRNVVSTASLVPGVYVAKASGAAAGTLKFVVK
;
A
#
# COMPACT_ATOMS: atom_id res chain seq x y z
N MET A 1 -16.46 -26.22 -55.26
CA MET A 1 -15.06 -26.43 -54.84
C MET A 1 -14.56 -25.11 -54.28
N ASN A 2 -13.86 -25.11 -53.14
CA ASN A 2 -13.53 -23.98 -52.23
C ASN A 2 -14.46 -23.80 -51.01
N LYS A 3 -14.81 -24.90 -50.33
CA LYS A 3 -15.33 -24.89 -48.94
C LYS A 3 -14.50 -25.77 -47.98
N ALA A 4 -13.23 -26.02 -48.32
CA ALA A 4 -12.40 -27.01 -47.61
C ALA A 4 -10.98 -26.54 -47.25
N ILE A 5 -10.70 -25.22 -47.27
CA ILE A 5 -9.38 -24.68 -46.89
C ILE A 5 -9.45 -23.66 -45.72
N ILE A 6 -10.65 -23.31 -45.23
CA ILE A 6 -10.83 -22.46 -44.03
C ILE A 6 -11.41 -23.31 -42.90
N THR A 7 -10.72 -24.41 -42.54
CA THR A 7 -11.15 -25.28 -41.44
C THR A 7 -9.98 -25.72 -40.55
N THR A 8 -8.82 -25.09 -40.71
CA THR A 8 -7.62 -25.40 -39.92
C THR A 8 -7.05 -24.18 -39.17
N ALA A 9 -7.51 -22.96 -39.46
CA ALA A 9 -7.20 -21.76 -38.67
C ALA A 9 -8.25 -21.45 -37.59
N LEU A 10 -9.46 -22.03 -37.68
CA LEU A 10 -10.54 -21.83 -36.70
C LEU A 10 -10.38 -22.68 -35.42
N ALA A 11 -9.41 -23.59 -35.37
CA ALA A 11 -9.18 -24.46 -34.21
C ALA A 11 -8.31 -23.79 -33.13
N ALA A 12 -7.65 -22.66 -33.43
CA ALA A 12 -6.92 -21.86 -32.44
C ALA A 12 -7.81 -20.83 -31.71
N LEU A 13 -9.01 -20.53 -32.23
CA LEU A 13 -9.99 -19.67 -31.55
C LEU A 13 -10.88 -20.41 -30.55
N ILE A 14 -10.79 -21.74 -30.46
CA ILE A 14 -11.68 -22.56 -29.60
C ILE A 14 -11.23 -22.51 -28.12
N GLY A 15 -10.09 -21.89 -27.82
CA GLY A 15 -9.60 -21.63 -26.45
C GLY A 15 -10.12 -20.36 -25.78
N LEU A 16 -10.92 -19.53 -26.47
CA LEU A 16 -11.51 -18.29 -25.93
C LEU A 16 -12.80 -18.50 -25.09
N ASN A 17 -13.10 -19.75 -24.69
CA ASN A 17 -14.30 -20.05 -23.90
C ASN A 17 -14.05 -19.92 -22.39
N ALA A 18 -13.71 -18.71 -21.98
CA ALA A 18 -14.14 -18.12 -20.72
C ALA A 18 -14.40 -16.65 -21.05
N THR A 19 -15.63 -16.36 -21.50
CA THR A 19 -16.09 -15.00 -21.79
C THR A 19 -16.14 -14.20 -20.50
N VAL A 20 -15.00 -13.64 -20.09
CA VAL A 20 -14.99 -12.32 -19.48
C VAL A 20 -14.96 -11.38 -20.69
N ASP A 21 -16.13 -10.84 -21.05
CA ASP A 21 -16.29 -9.88 -22.13
C ASP A 21 -15.39 -8.67 -21.83
N ALA A 22 -14.19 -8.63 -22.43
CA ALA A 22 -13.37 -7.43 -22.42
C ALA A 22 -14.02 -6.42 -23.38
N ARG A 23 -14.87 -5.57 -22.84
CA ARG A 23 -15.49 -4.44 -23.51
C ARG A 23 -15.48 -3.24 -22.56
N THR A 24 -15.50 -2.03 -23.13
CA THR A 24 -15.42 -0.74 -22.43
C THR A 24 -16.29 -0.70 -21.16
N PRO A 25 -15.94 0.08 -20.11
CA PRO A 25 -16.68 0.17 -18.84
C PRO A 25 -18.22 0.30 -18.97
N ILE A 26 -18.67 0.85 -20.09
CA ILE A 26 -20.07 1.10 -20.43
C ILE A 26 -20.89 -0.11 -20.84
N ASP A 27 -20.25 -1.19 -21.28
CA ASP A 27 -20.98 -2.42 -21.63
C ASP A 27 -21.77 -2.96 -20.43
N TYR A 28 -21.42 -2.58 -19.20
CA TYR A 28 -22.13 -2.92 -17.97
C TYR A 28 -23.37 -2.05 -17.66
N ARG A 29 -23.39 -0.78 -18.09
CA ARG A 29 -24.57 0.10 -17.91
C ARG A 29 -25.59 -0.05 -19.04
N LEU A 30 -25.18 -0.45 -20.25
CA LEU A 30 -26.06 -0.47 -21.43
C LEU A 30 -26.51 -1.86 -21.91
N LYS A 31 -25.88 -2.99 -21.51
CA LYS A 31 -26.29 -4.36 -21.94
C LYS A 31 -27.55 -4.93 -21.26
N ALA A 32 -28.32 -4.13 -20.52
CA ALA A 32 -29.64 -4.58 -20.12
C ALA A 32 -30.53 -4.59 -21.37
N ALA A 33 -30.96 -5.78 -21.80
CA ALA A 33 -31.96 -5.95 -22.86
C ALA A 33 -33.01 -4.84 -22.81
N GLU A 34 -33.39 -4.28 -23.97
CA GLU A 34 -34.18 -3.06 -24.20
C GLU A 34 -35.49 -2.91 -23.38
N GLU A 35 -35.87 -3.91 -22.57
CA GLU A 35 -37.11 -4.01 -21.81
C GLU A 35 -36.94 -4.05 -20.26
N GLN A 36 -35.74 -3.87 -19.69
CA GLN A 36 -35.54 -3.91 -18.22
C GLN A 36 -35.98 -2.60 -17.51
N PRO A 37 -36.64 -2.67 -16.34
CA PRO A 37 -36.91 -1.50 -15.51
C PRO A 37 -35.61 -0.82 -15.05
N PHE A 38 -35.63 0.51 -14.91
CA PHE A 38 -34.48 1.33 -14.47
C PHE A 38 -33.22 1.17 -15.33
N LYS A 39 -33.38 1.06 -16.66
CA LYS A 39 -32.29 0.80 -17.62
C LYS A 39 -31.04 1.67 -17.47
N TRP A 40 -31.18 2.91 -16.99
CA TRP A 40 -30.09 3.87 -16.87
C TRP A 40 -29.66 4.15 -15.43
N ALA A 41 -30.22 3.43 -14.45
CA ALA A 41 -29.79 3.59 -13.07
C ALA A 41 -28.34 3.11 -12.94
N PRO A 42 -27.49 3.82 -12.17
CA PRO A 42 -26.15 3.37 -11.91
C PRO A 42 -26.16 1.98 -11.29
N ARG A 43 -25.28 1.15 -11.81
CA ARG A 43 -24.90 -0.15 -11.25
C ARG A 43 -23.40 -0.05 -10.95
N HIS A 44 -22.92 -0.77 -9.94
CA HIS A 44 -21.55 -0.57 -9.48
C HIS A 44 -20.63 -0.95 -10.63
N GLU A 45 -19.56 -0.19 -10.81
CA GLU A 45 -18.41 -0.65 -11.59
C GLU A 45 -17.72 -1.74 -10.77
N GLU A 46 -18.30 -2.92 -10.84
CA GLU A 46 -17.79 -4.03 -10.10
C GLU A 46 -16.51 -4.54 -10.79
N ASN A 47 -15.40 -4.55 -10.06
CA ASN A 47 -14.45 -5.66 -10.17
C ASN A 47 -15.09 -6.95 -9.62
N THR A 48 -16.36 -7.22 -9.98
CA THR A 48 -17.04 -8.45 -9.57
C THR A 48 -16.66 -9.51 -10.54
N TRP A 49 -16.38 -10.65 -9.95
CA TRP A 49 -16.30 -11.85 -10.69
C TRP A 49 -17.69 -12.43 -10.86
N LYS A 50 -18.36 -12.09 -11.96
CA LYS A 50 -19.61 -12.73 -12.38
C LYS A 50 -19.30 -13.92 -13.27
N THR A 51 -19.67 -15.13 -12.84
CA THR A 51 -19.62 -16.30 -13.73
C THR A 51 -20.85 -17.21 -13.62
N PHE A 52 -21.29 -17.70 -14.79
CA PHE A 52 -22.33 -18.69 -15.08
C PHE A 52 -23.80 -18.24 -15.02
N SER A 53 -24.40 -18.15 -16.21
CA SER A 53 -25.82 -18.39 -16.41
C SER A 53 -26.11 -19.90 -16.64
N ASP A 54 -27.13 -20.40 -15.96
CA ASP A 54 -27.95 -21.56 -16.34
C ASP A 54 -27.34 -22.98 -16.37
N LYS A 55 -26.52 -23.42 -15.40
CA LYS A 55 -26.32 -24.88 -15.18
C LYS A 55 -26.40 -25.32 -13.73
N LYS A 56 -27.32 -26.26 -13.48
CA LYS A 56 -27.59 -26.92 -12.20
C LYS A 56 -26.35 -27.68 -11.69
N ALA A 57 -25.87 -27.35 -10.49
CA ALA A 57 -25.04 -28.26 -9.69
C ALA A 57 -25.92 -29.40 -9.13
N LYS A 58 -25.35 -30.59 -8.90
CA LYS A 58 -26.03 -31.70 -8.21
C LYS A 58 -25.04 -32.50 -7.34
N ASN A 59 -25.39 -32.60 -6.06
CA ASN A 59 -24.80 -33.32 -4.92
C ASN A 59 -23.51 -32.74 -4.32
N PRO A 60 -23.44 -32.55 -2.98
CA PRO A 60 -22.19 -32.27 -2.27
C PRO A 60 -21.59 -33.55 -1.65
N PHE A 61 -20.25 -33.65 -1.62
CA PHE A 61 -19.53 -34.50 -0.66
C PHE A 61 -19.12 -33.68 0.57
N LYS A 62 -18.93 -34.41 1.68
CA LYS A 62 -18.64 -33.88 3.02
C LYS A 62 -17.57 -32.79 3.02
N ALA A 63 -17.96 -31.66 3.61
CA ALA A 63 -17.09 -30.56 3.99
C ALA A 63 -15.83 -31.03 4.72
N VAL A 64 -14.69 -30.50 4.29
CA VAL A 64 -13.72 -30.01 5.27
C VAL A 64 -14.20 -28.60 5.57
N GLU A 65 -14.84 -28.44 6.73
CA GLU A 65 -15.23 -27.13 7.23
C GLU A 65 -13.96 -26.30 7.46
N THR A 66 -13.90 -25.17 6.77
CA THR A 66 -13.45 -23.94 7.43
C THR A 66 -14.42 -22.82 7.06
N VAL A 67 -15.71 -23.03 7.36
CA VAL A 67 -16.58 -21.89 7.70
C VAL A 67 -16.07 -21.48 9.07
N THR A 68 -15.44 -20.31 9.15
CA THR A 68 -14.97 -19.83 10.43
C THR A 68 -16.20 -19.38 11.23
N ASP A 69 -16.24 -19.57 12.55
CA ASP A 69 -17.32 -19.05 13.41
C ASP A 69 -17.53 -17.51 13.32
N SER A 70 -16.74 -16.81 12.49
CA SER A 70 -16.71 -15.36 12.26
C SER A 70 -17.40 -14.90 10.97
N ASP A 71 -17.94 -15.81 10.14
CA ASP A 71 -18.56 -15.43 8.86
C ASP A 71 -19.91 -14.71 9.10
N VAL A 72 -20.14 -13.59 8.41
CA VAL A 72 -21.43 -12.88 8.47
C VAL A 72 -22.31 -13.38 7.32
N LYS A 73 -23.38 -14.11 7.67
CA LYS A 73 -24.35 -14.64 6.70
C LYS A 73 -25.69 -13.94 6.83
N TRP A 74 -26.15 -13.33 5.74
CA TRP A 74 -27.46 -12.71 5.68
C TRP A 74 -28.53 -13.68 5.16
N SER A 75 -29.73 -13.60 5.73
CA SER A 75 -30.88 -14.41 5.31
C SER A 75 -31.35 -14.05 3.91
N GLY A 76 -32.07 -14.97 3.25
CA GLY A 76 -32.62 -14.77 1.91
C GLY A 76 -33.39 -13.45 1.75
N ALA A 77 -33.06 -12.69 0.72
CA ALA A 77 -33.73 -11.44 0.32
C ALA A 77 -34.14 -11.49 -1.16
N ASP A 78 -35.08 -10.65 -1.60
CA ASP A 78 -35.45 -10.55 -3.01
C ASP A 78 -34.37 -9.82 -3.84
N GLY A 79 -33.49 -9.05 -3.19
CA GLY A 79 -32.31 -8.45 -3.82
C GLY A 79 -31.32 -7.86 -2.81
N TYR A 80 -30.09 -7.62 -3.25
CA TYR A 80 -29.10 -6.84 -2.53
C TYR A 80 -28.58 -5.72 -3.41
N SER A 81 -28.27 -4.59 -2.77
CA SER A 81 -27.64 -3.43 -3.39
C SER A 81 -26.47 -3.00 -2.51
N TYR A 82 -25.52 -2.35 -3.13
CA TYR A 82 -24.45 -1.64 -2.44
C TYR A 82 -24.85 -0.17 -2.31
N LEU A 83 -24.20 0.54 -1.39
CA LEU A 83 -24.46 1.93 -1.07
C LEU A 83 -23.12 2.68 -1.04
N GLU A 84 -22.96 3.63 -1.95
CA GLU A 84 -21.82 4.54 -2.02
C GLU A 84 -22.03 5.65 -1.00
N MET A 85 -21.22 5.63 0.06
CA MET A 85 -21.31 6.60 1.13
C MET A 85 -20.56 7.88 0.76
N PRO A 86 -20.97 9.05 1.28
CA PRO A 86 -20.30 10.33 1.00
C PRO A 86 -18.81 10.39 1.37
N ASP A 87 -18.36 9.55 2.29
CA ASP A 87 -16.97 9.43 2.72
C ASP A 87 -16.14 8.45 1.88
N GLY A 88 -16.75 7.82 0.87
CA GLY A 88 -16.14 6.82 -0.01
C GLY A 88 -16.21 5.38 0.53
N SER A 89 -16.80 5.13 1.70
CA SER A 89 -17.02 3.77 2.21
C SER A 89 -18.16 3.06 1.45
N LEU A 90 -18.09 1.72 1.42
CA LEU A 90 -19.11 0.88 0.78
C LEU A 90 -20.00 0.21 1.82
N TRP A 91 -21.28 0.56 1.80
CA TRP A 91 -22.32 -0.03 2.63
C TRP A 91 -23.20 -0.96 1.81
N PHE A 92 -24.12 -1.68 2.46
CA PHE A 92 -24.99 -2.65 1.79
C PHE A 92 -26.46 -2.51 2.19
N ALA A 93 -27.35 -2.87 1.29
CA ALA A 93 -28.79 -2.92 1.48
C ALA A 93 -29.35 -4.29 1.08
N ALA A 94 -30.21 -4.87 1.92
CA ALA A 94 -30.95 -6.10 1.63
C ALA A 94 -32.44 -5.78 1.45
N LEU A 95 -32.96 -5.95 0.23
CA LEU A 95 -34.34 -5.65 -0.14
C LEU A 95 -35.20 -6.92 -0.10
N THR A 96 -36.30 -6.87 0.65
CA THR A 96 -37.37 -7.87 0.66
C THR A 96 -38.67 -7.22 0.21
N ILE A 97 -39.37 -7.86 -0.72
CA ILE A 97 -40.56 -7.34 -1.39
C ILE A 97 -41.80 -8.10 -0.91
N LYS A 98 -42.78 -7.37 -0.38
CA LYS A 98 -44.10 -7.90 -0.04
C LYS A 98 -44.93 -7.99 -1.32
N LYS A 99 -45.01 -9.18 -1.92
CA LYS A 99 -45.61 -9.45 -3.24
C LYS A 99 -46.92 -10.24 -3.17
N GLU A 100 -47.87 -9.92 -4.06
CA GLU A 100 -49.14 -10.62 -4.27
C GLU A 100 -49.22 -11.17 -5.69
N VAL A 101 -49.66 -12.43 -5.86
CA VAL A 101 -49.80 -13.05 -7.20
C VAL A 101 -51.01 -12.44 -7.91
N ILE A 102 -50.79 -11.87 -9.09
CA ILE A 102 -51.86 -11.27 -9.92
C ILE A 102 -52.19 -12.09 -11.17
N ALA A 103 -51.25 -12.89 -11.68
CA ALA A 103 -51.47 -13.85 -12.75
C ALA A 103 -50.50 -15.03 -12.61
N GLN A 104 -50.96 -16.23 -12.96
CA GLN A 104 -50.15 -17.45 -12.91
C GLN A 104 -50.43 -18.30 -14.15
N GLU A 105 -49.42 -18.44 -15.00
CA GLU A 105 -49.43 -19.23 -16.23
C GLU A 105 -48.48 -20.44 -16.10
N GLU A 106 -48.51 -21.37 -17.06
CA GLU A 106 -47.63 -22.55 -17.06
C GLU A 106 -46.13 -22.20 -17.06
N TYR A 107 -45.75 -21.02 -17.58
CA TYR A 107 -44.36 -20.62 -17.77
C TYR A 107 -43.92 -19.40 -16.95
N TYR A 108 -44.82 -18.62 -16.32
CA TYR A 108 -44.45 -17.47 -15.49
C TYR A 108 -45.53 -17.11 -14.46
N THR A 109 -45.12 -16.51 -13.34
CA THR A 109 -46.00 -15.92 -12.32
C THR A 109 -45.77 -14.42 -12.30
N SER A 110 -46.84 -13.63 -12.40
CA SER A 110 -46.78 -12.17 -12.29
C SER A 110 -47.18 -11.72 -10.89
N TYR A 111 -46.47 -10.72 -10.37
CA TYR A 111 -46.64 -10.22 -9.01
C TYR A 111 -46.95 -8.72 -9.00
N ALA A 112 -47.82 -8.31 -8.09
CA ALA A 112 -47.97 -6.91 -7.69
C ALA A 112 -47.21 -6.67 -6.39
N TYR A 113 -46.33 -5.67 -6.37
CA TYR A 113 -45.57 -5.30 -5.18
C TYR A 113 -46.38 -4.35 -4.31
N LYS A 114 -46.58 -4.71 -3.03
CA LYS A 114 -47.45 -4.00 -2.07
C LYS A 114 -46.67 -3.30 -0.95
N GLY A 115 -45.40 -3.62 -0.77
CA GLY A 115 -44.53 -3.04 0.26
C GLY A 115 -43.11 -3.56 0.16
N ILE A 116 -42.20 -2.90 0.86
CA ILE A 116 -40.79 -3.25 0.95
C ILE A 116 -40.33 -3.32 2.41
N GLU A 117 -39.31 -4.15 2.66
CA GLU A 117 -38.45 -4.08 3.82
C GLU A 117 -37.01 -3.97 3.30
N VAL A 118 -36.25 -2.96 3.71
CA VAL A 118 -34.84 -2.79 3.35
C VAL A 118 -34.01 -2.73 4.62
N LYS A 119 -33.05 -3.64 4.79
CA LYS A 119 -32.07 -3.57 5.89
C LYS A 119 -30.77 -2.97 5.38
N ILE A 120 -30.21 -2.04 6.15
CA ILE A 120 -28.99 -1.32 5.80
C ILE A 120 -27.86 -1.77 6.72
N PHE A 121 -26.71 -2.10 6.12
CA PHE A 121 -25.52 -2.59 6.78
C PHE A 121 -24.34 -1.67 6.50
N ASP A 122 -23.57 -1.36 7.53
CA ASP A 122 -22.34 -0.57 7.40
C ASP A 122 -21.18 -1.39 6.83
N ASP A 123 -20.01 -0.75 6.73
CA ASP A 123 -18.77 -1.36 6.28
C ASP A 123 -18.21 -2.42 7.26
N ASN A 124 -18.76 -2.48 8.48
CA ASN A 124 -18.50 -3.54 9.46
C ASN A 124 -19.52 -4.69 9.37
N TYR A 125 -20.36 -4.69 8.33
CA TYR A 125 -21.42 -5.68 8.09
C TYR A 125 -22.49 -5.73 9.19
N ASN A 126 -22.57 -4.70 10.04
CA ASN A 126 -23.56 -4.58 11.11
C ASN A 126 -24.80 -3.85 10.62
N GLN A 127 -25.99 -4.28 11.05
CA GLN A 127 -27.23 -3.57 10.70
C GLN A 127 -27.28 -2.21 11.42
N VAL A 128 -27.30 -1.13 10.64
CA VAL A 128 -27.31 0.26 11.14
C VAL A 128 -28.64 0.99 10.90
N GLY A 129 -29.51 0.43 10.06
CA GLY A 129 -30.83 1.01 9.80
C GLY A 129 -31.76 0.05 9.08
N TYR A 130 -33.04 0.41 9.00
CA TYR A 130 -34.00 -0.30 8.17
C TYR A 130 -35.14 0.59 7.67
N ILE A 131 -35.72 0.23 6.53
CA ILE A 131 -36.92 0.79 5.93
C ILE A 131 -38.00 -0.30 5.98
N ASP A 132 -39.20 0.03 6.46
CA ASP A 132 -40.39 -0.83 6.32
C ASP A 132 -41.54 0.07 5.86
N SER A 133 -41.89 -0.04 4.59
CA SER A 133 -42.81 0.90 3.94
C SER A 133 -43.80 0.21 3.00
N PRO A 134 -45.10 0.53 3.08
CA PRO A 134 -46.07 0.10 2.07
C PRO A 134 -45.83 0.85 0.75
N ILE A 135 -46.03 0.18 -0.38
CA ILE A 135 -46.00 0.82 -1.69
C ILE A 135 -47.39 1.39 -1.97
N THR A 136 -47.49 2.71 -2.07
CA THR A 136 -48.72 3.39 -2.47
C THR A 136 -48.75 3.50 -3.99
N VAL A 137 -49.73 2.86 -4.64
CA VAL A 137 -49.92 2.95 -6.10
C VAL A 137 -50.51 4.33 -6.45
N PRO A 138 -49.87 5.13 -7.32
CA PRO A 138 -50.39 6.43 -7.74
C PRO A 138 -51.74 6.33 -8.46
N GLU A 139 -52.50 7.42 -8.49
CA GLU A 139 -53.78 7.49 -9.23
C GLU A 139 -53.56 7.30 -10.74
N GLY A 140 -54.31 6.39 -11.39
CA GLY A 140 -54.18 6.06 -12.81
C GLY A 140 -53.34 4.81 -13.14
N TYR A 141 -52.87 4.08 -12.13
CA TYR A 141 -52.03 2.89 -12.25
C TYR A 141 -52.63 1.67 -11.54
N ASP A 142 -52.30 0.47 -12.03
CA ASP A 142 -52.84 -0.79 -11.50
C ASP A 142 -51.97 -1.37 -10.36
N TYR A 143 -50.66 -1.51 -10.60
CA TYR A 143 -49.73 -2.12 -9.64
C TYR A 143 -48.27 -1.70 -9.86
N CYS A 144 -47.46 -1.86 -8.81
CA CYS A 144 -46.00 -1.75 -8.88
C CYS A 144 -45.40 -3.08 -9.37
N SER A 145 -44.54 -3.00 -10.38
CA SER A 145 -43.94 -4.14 -11.11
C SER A 145 -42.45 -4.34 -10.84
N ALA A 146 -41.75 -3.33 -10.33
CA ALA A 146 -40.34 -3.39 -9.97
C ALA A 146 -40.02 -2.42 -8.81
N ALA A 147 -39.05 -2.79 -7.97
CA ALA A 147 -38.51 -1.94 -6.91
C ALA A 147 -37.00 -2.18 -6.79
N GLU A 148 -36.20 -1.11 -6.65
CA GLU A 148 -34.74 -1.18 -6.54
C GLU A 148 -34.21 -0.08 -5.61
N VAL A 149 -33.14 -0.35 -4.85
CA VAL A 149 -32.50 0.65 -4.00
C VAL A 149 -31.46 1.39 -4.82
N ALA A 150 -31.48 2.73 -4.82
CA ALA A 150 -30.47 3.51 -5.50
C ALA A 150 -29.14 3.47 -4.73
N THR A 151 -28.05 3.66 -5.44
CA THR A 151 -26.71 3.33 -4.97
C THR A 151 -26.07 4.47 -4.19
N VAL A 152 -26.38 5.73 -4.53
CA VAL A 152 -25.83 6.90 -3.85
C VAL A 152 -26.58 7.19 -2.55
N VAL A 153 -25.80 7.47 -1.50
CA VAL A 153 -26.30 7.94 -0.20
C VAL A 153 -25.92 9.40 -0.01
N THR A 154 -26.85 10.21 0.50
CA THR A 154 -26.63 11.64 0.75
C THR A 154 -26.94 12.03 2.18
N LYS A 155 -26.46 13.21 2.59
CA LYS A 155 -26.91 13.96 3.76
C LYS A 155 -27.37 15.34 3.31
N GLU A 156 -28.42 15.85 3.95
CA GLU A 156 -28.94 17.21 3.70
C GLU A 156 -29.29 17.50 2.22
N PHE A 157 -29.51 16.48 1.39
CA PHE A 157 -29.88 16.68 -0.01
C PHE A 157 -31.39 16.83 -0.15
N PHE A 158 -32.15 15.88 0.39
CA PHE A 158 -33.61 15.87 0.31
C PHE A 158 -34.27 16.63 1.45
N ASN A 159 -33.59 16.73 2.60
CA ASN A 159 -34.01 17.54 3.74
C ASN A 159 -32.82 18.33 4.32
N ARG A 160 -32.92 18.76 5.59
CA ARG A 160 -31.88 19.55 6.28
C ARG A 160 -31.34 18.90 7.55
N ASP A 161 -31.66 17.63 7.76
CA ASP A 161 -31.09 16.86 8.85
C ASP A 161 -29.81 16.15 8.39
N ASN A 162 -28.95 15.81 9.34
CA ASN A 162 -27.65 15.23 9.06
C ASN A 162 -27.69 13.68 9.06
N ASN A 163 -28.86 13.08 8.89
CA ASN A 163 -28.99 11.63 8.78
C ASN A 163 -28.84 11.20 7.32
N TYR A 164 -28.39 9.96 7.11
CA TYR A 164 -28.27 9.39 5.78
C TYR A 164 -29.63 9.23 5.11
N GLU A 165 -29.70 9.63 3.85
CA GLU A 165 -30.88 9.59 3.00
C GLU A 165 -30.71 8.48 1.95
N ILE A 166 -31.69 7.58 1.85
CA ILE A 166 -31.70 6.42 0.97
C ILE A 166 -32.87 6.53 0.00
N MET A 167 -32.62 6.30 -1.29
CA MET A 167 -33.65 6.32 -2.31
C MET A 167 -34.07 4.90 -2.71
N VAL A 168 -35.37 4.70 -2.90
CA VAL A 168 -35.95 3.48 -3.47
C VAL A 168 -36.74 3.84 -4.72
N MET A 169 -36.36 3.26 -5.84
CA MET A 169 -36.98 3.44 -7.15
C MET A 169 -38.08 2.40 -7.35
N TYR A 170 -39.21 2.81 -7.90
CA TYR A 170 -40.38 1.98 -8.19
C TYR A 170 -40.83 2.16 -9.63
N ASN A 171 -41.34 1.09 -10.24
CA ASN A 171 -41.88 1.14 -11.60
C ASN A 171 -43.35 0.68 -11.63
N PHE A 172 -44.27 1.57 -12.02
CA PHE A 172 -45.72 1.33 -11.98
C PHE A 172 -46.32 1.09 -13.36
N LYS A 173 -47.24 0.12 -13.46
CA LYS A 173 -47.96 -0.21 -14.70
C LYS A 173 -49.26 0.60 -14.82
N PRO A 174 -49.48 1.34 -15.94
CA PRO A 174 -50.72 2.09 -16.16
C PRO A 174 -51.94 1.17 -16.34
N THR A 175 -53.14 1.65 -16.02
CA THR A 175 -54.41 0.88 -16.13
C THR A 175 -54.87 0.66 -17.59
N ASP A 176 -54.73 1.67 -18.45
CA ASP A 176 -55.30 1.69 -19.82
C ASP A 176 -54.25 1.95 -20.93
N ALA A 177 -52.96 1.86 -20.63
CA ALA A 177 -51.88 2.18 -21.58
C ALA A 177 -50.70 1.19 -21.49
N TYR A 178 -49.98 1.06 -22.61
CA TYR A 178 -48.68 0.38 -22.64
C TYR A 178 -47.59 1.32 -22.08
N GLY A 179 -46.58 0.76 -21.42
CA GLY A 179 -45.48 1.51 -20.79
C GLY A 179 -45.35 1.23 -19.29
N ALA A 180 -44.46 1.94 -18.62
CA ALA A 180 -44.32 1.95 -17.17
C ALA A 180 -43.75 3.30 -16.72
N ILE A 181 -44.24 3.86 -15.61
CA ILE A 181 -43.78 5.16 -15.13
C ILE A 181 -42.99 5.00 -13.82
N PRO A 182 -41.74 5.48 -13.80
CA PRO A 182 -40.88 5.36 -12.64
C PRO A 182 -41.12 6.48 -11.61
N TYR A 183 -40.97 6.14 -10.33
CA TYR A 183 -40.96 7.08 -9.21
C TYR A 183 -39.86 6.72 -8.22
N THR A 184 -39.36 7.69 -7.47
CA THR A 184 -38.37 7.49 -6.41
C THR A 184 -38.95 7.95 -5.07
N GLN A 185 -38.91 7.10 -4.06
CA GLN A 185 -39.23 7.46 -2.68
C GLN A 185 -37.95 7.60 -1.87
N VAL A 186 -37.90 8.60 -1.00
CA VAL A 186 -36.70 8.93 -0.23
C VAL A 186 -36.96 8.69 1.26
N PHE A 187 -36.01 8.04 1.92
CA PHE A 187 -36.09 7.70 3.34
C PHE A 187 -34.88 8.25 4.10
N SER A 188 -35.09 8.82 5.27
CA SER A 188 -34.03 9.28 6.16
C SER A 188 -33.84 8.30 7.32
N LEU A 189 -32.64 7.76 7.51
CA LEU A 189 -32.36 6.74 8.52
C LEU A 189 -32.52 7.28 9.95
N ARG A 190 -33.02 6.44 10.87
CA ARG A 190 -33.26 6.78 12.28
C ARG A 190 -32.53 5.85 13.26
N GLY A 191 -31.52 5.12 12.77
CA GLY A 191 -30.73 4.14 13.52
C GLY A 191 -31.26 2.70 13.42
N ALA A 192 -30.54 1.76 14.03
CA ALA A 192 -30.73 0.32 13.79
C ALA A 192 -32.09 -0.25 14.23
N THR A 193 -32.75 0.40 15.20
CA THR A 193 -34.00 -0.08 15.83
C THR A 193 -35.23 0.78 15.54
N THR A 194 -35.07 1.89 14.80
CA THR A 194 -36.17 2.78 14.44
C THR A 194 -36.28 2.84 12.92
N ALA A 195 -37.48 2.57 12.40
CA ALA A 195 -37.74 2.62 10.96
C ALA A 195 -37.38 4.00 10.39
N ALA A 196 -36.80 4.00 9.19
CA ALA A 196 -36.50 5.22 8.46
C ALA A 196 -37.76 6.08 8.25
N GLU A 197 -37.58 7.39 8.30
CA GLU A 197 -38.64 8.37 8.04
C GLU A 197 -38.83 8.56 6.53
N ASP A 198 -40.05 8.40 6.04
CA ASP A 198 -40.41 8.71 4.65
C ASP A 198 -40.42 10.23 4.43
N LEU A 199 -39.50 10.71 3.59
CA LEU A 199 -39.39 12.13 3.22
C LEU A 199 -40.30 12.50 2.05
N GLY A 200 -40.84 11.52 1.33
CA GLY A 200 -41.76 11.70 0.22
C GLY A 200 -41.35 10.99 -1.07
N THR A 201 -42.22 11.10 -2.08
CA THR A 201 -42.06 10.50 -3.41
C THR A 201 -41.86 11.59 -4.47
N MET A 202 -40.97 11.33 -5.41
CA MET A 202 -40.64 12.17 -6.56
C MET A 202 -40.90 11.41 -7.86
N PRO A 203 -41.30 12.10 -8.96
CA PRO A 203 -41.37 11.48 -10.28
C PRO A 203 -39.97 11.09 -10.77
N GLY A 204 -39.89 10.02 -11.55
CA GLY A 204 -38.67 9.56 -12.16
C GLY A 204 -37.81 8.62 -11.31
N TYR A 205 -36.74 8.11 -11.92
CA TYR A 205 -35.72 7.31 -11.24
C TYR A 205 -34.32 7.90 -11.40
N TYR A 206 -33.48 7.66 -10.40
CA TYR A 206 -32.10 8.11 -10.33
C TYR A 206 -31.25 7.52 -11.46
N ILE A 207 -30.52 8.37 -12.19
CA ILE A 207 -29.61 7.94 -13.27
C ILE A 207 -28.14 8.35 -13.06
N SER A 208 -27.86 9.41 -12.29
CA SER A 208 -26.49 9.91 -12.07
C SER A 208 -26.43 10.90 -10.91
N ALA A 209 -25.32 10.93 -10.16
CA ALA A 209 -25.00 11.94 -9.17
C ALA A 209 -23.54 12.36 -9.29
N VAL A 210 -23.29 13.67 -9.21
CA VAL A 210 -21.94 14.24 -9.18
C VAL A 210 -21.77 15.15 -7.97
N ASN A 211 -20.69 14.96 -7.21
CA ASN A 211 -20.37 15.82 -6.06
C ASN A 211 -19.50 17.00 -6.52
N ALA A 212 -20.03 18.22 -6.44
CA ALA A 212 -19.30 19.43 -6.77
C ALA A 212 -18.56 20.03 -5.57
N SER A 213 -18.35 19.27 -4.48
CA SER A 213 -17.54 19.75 -3.36
C SER A 213 -16.07 19.86 -3.75
N THR A 214 -15.40 20.92 -3.30
CA THR A 214 -13.95 21.09 -3.48
C THR A 214 -13.15 20.58 -2.28
N ASN A 215 -13.81 19.92 -1.32
CA ASN A 215 -13.18 19.33 -0.14
C ASN A 215 -13.85 18.00 0.22
N SER A 216 -13.10 17.11 0.88
CA SER A 216 -13.52 15.74 1.20
C SER A 216 -14.58 15.63 2.30
N TRP A 217 -14.94 16.72 2.98
CA TRP A 217 -15.82 16.72 4.16
C TRP A 217 -17.23 17.25 3.89
N SER A 218 -17.41 17.91 2.74
CA SER A 218 -18.67 18.57 2.38
C SER A 218 -19.36 17.85 1.25
N GLU A 219 -20.69 17.84 1.29
CA GLU A 219 -21.53 17.33 0.20
C GLU A 219 -22.13 18.49 -0.60
N ASN A 220 -21.94 18.46 -1.91
CA ASN A 220 -22.60 19.37 -2.84
C ASN A 220 -23.03 18.61 -4.10
N TYR A 221 -23.89 17.60 -3.89
CA TYR A 221 -24.40 16.77 -4.96
C TYR A 221 -25.31 17.54 -5.92
N TYR A 222 -25.23 17.15 -7.19
CA TYR A 222 -26.23 17.36 -8.22
C TYR A 222 -26.65 16.01 -8.76
N MET A 223 -27.95 15.78 -8.92
CA MET A 223 -28.48 14.46 -9.26
C MET A 223 -29.37 14.56 -10.49
N SER A 224 -29.22 13.62 -11.42
CA SER A 224 -30.06 13.50 -12.60
C SER A 224 -31.08 12.38 -12.43
N PHE A 225 -32.32 12.66 -12.84
CA PHE A 225 -33.43 11.73 -12.81
C PHE A 225 -34.03 11.62 -14.21
N PHE A 226 -34.37 10.40 -14.62
CA PHE A 226 -35.23 10.18 -15.78
C PHE A 226 -36.70 10.22 -15.34
N SER A 227 -37.41 11.27 -15.74
CA SER A 227 -38.74 11.60 -15.21
C SER A 227 -39.91 11.09 -16.05
N GLY A 228 -39.68 10.74 -17.32
CA GLY A 228 -40.71 10.15 -18.16
C GLY A 228 -40.41 10.21 -19.65
N GLU A 229 -41.22 9.48 -20.40
CA GLU A 229 -41.21 9.37 -21.86
C GLU A 229 -42.61 9.66 -22.43
N GLU A 230 -42.65 10.37 -23.56
CA GLU A 230 -43.86 10.63 -24.33
C GLU A 230 -43.61 10.24 -25.79
N TYR A 231 -44.47 9.39 -26.34
CA TYR A 231 -44.39 8.91 -27.72
C TYR A 231 -45.52 9.51 -28.56
N THR A 232 -45.17 10.06 -29.72
CA THR A 232 -46.12 10.44 -30.78
C THR A 232 -45.80 9.69 -32.07
N ASP A 233 -46.58 9.90 -33.14
CA ASP A 233 -46.31 9.26 -34.44
C ASP A 233 -44.95 9.68 -35.04
N ASP A 234 -44.41 10.85 -34.64
CA ASP A 234 -43.22 11.47 -35.23
C ASP A 234 -42.11 11.83 -34.20
N GLU A 235 -42.37 11.75 -32.89
CA GLU A 235 -41.45 12.21 -31.82
C GLU A 235 -41.31 11.18 -30.69
N MET A 236 -40.11 11.08 -30.10
CA MET A 236 -39.81 10.25 -28.92
C MET A 236 -39.23 11.11 -27.80
N LEU A 237 -40.08 11.80 -27.05
CA LEU A 237 -39.66 12.82 -26.08
C LEU A 237 -39.33 12.22 -24.72
N TYR A 238 -38.08 12.39 -24.28
CA TYR A 238 -37.55 11.87 -23.03
C TYR A 238 -37.14 13.03 -22.12
N THR A 239 -37.60 13.04 -20.86
CA THR A 239 -37.33 14.14 -19.93
C THR A 239 -36.35 13.74 -18.83
N PHE A 240 -35.29 14.55 -18.67
CA PHE A 240 -34.25 14.41 -17.67
C PHE A 240 -34.26 15.63 -16.73
N ASP A 241 -34.46 15.40 -15.44
CA ASP A 241 -34.51 16.45 -14.42
C ASP A 241 -33.20 16.48 -13.62
N ILE A 242 -32.56 17.65 -13.56
CA ILE A 242 -31.38 17.88 -12.73
C ILE A 242 -31.82 18.51 -11.42
N TYR A 243 -31.60 17.81 -10.31
CA TYR A 243 -31.92 18.24 -8.96
C TYR A 243 -30.71 18.84 -8.24
N THR A 244 -30.99 19.84 -7.40
CA THR A 244 -30.06 20.40 -6.41
C THR A 244 -30.61 20.20 -5.00
N ARG A 245 -29.71 20.14 -4.03
CA ARG A 245 -30.03 19.95 -2.61
C ARG A 245 -30.99 20.99 -2.02
N ALA A 246 -31.61 20.61 -0.90
CA ALA A 246 -32.35 21.50 -0.03
C ALA A 246 -31.49 22.69 0.44
N THR A 247 -32.14 23.84 0.62
CA THR A 247 -31.53 25.09 1.08
C THR A 247 -32.38 25.72 2.19
N TYR A 248 -31.86 26.76 2.87
CA TYR A 248 -32.66 27.52 3.84
C TYR A 248 -33.93 28.13 3.22
N SER A 249 -33.90 28.51 1.95
CA SER A 249 -35.04 29.07 1.22
C SER A 249 -35.98 28.02 0.63
N ASN A 250 -35.49 26.80 0.42
CA ASN A 250 -36.28 25.69 -0.11
C ASN A 250 -35.90 24.40 0.66
N PRO A 251 -36.67 23.99 1.69
CA PRO A 251 -36.26 22.95 2.63
C PRO A 251 -36.33 21.51 2.06
N SER A 252 -36.60 21.36 0.77
CA SER A 252 -36.56 20.08 0.04
C SER A 252 -35.70 20.20 -1.21
N ALA A 253 -35.22 19.07 -1.73
CA ALA A 253 -34.59 19.02 -3.04
C ALA A 253 -35.49 19.66 -4.11
N SER A 254 -34.88 20.30 -5.10
CA SER A 254 -35.63 20.97 -6.17
C SER A 254 -34.96 20.86 -7.51
N ILE A 255 -35.78 20.86 -8.56
CA ILE A 255 -35.32 20.84 -9.94
C ILE A 255 -34.59 22.14 -10.24
N LEU A 256 -33.31 22.03 -10.55
CA LEU A 256 -32.47 23.10 -11.06
C LEU A 256 -32.80 23.37 -12.53
N LYS A 257 -33.00 22.32 -13.33
CA LYS A 257 -33.39 22.39 -14.75
C LYS A 257 -33.90 21.05 -15.28
N SER A 258 -34.87 21.10 -16.19
CA SER A 258 -35.37 19.95 -16.96
C SER A 258 -34.89 20.02 -18.40
N PHE A 259 -34.50 18.88 -18.96
CA PHE A 259 -34.12 18.69 -20.36
C PHE A 259 -35.04 17.67 -21.01
N THR A 260 -35.88 18.12 -21.94
CA THR A 260 -36.65 17.22 -22.80
C THR A 260 -35.91 17.04 -24.12
N VAL A 261 -35.50 15.82 -24.41
CA VAL A 261 -34.73 15.45 -25.61
C VAL A 261 -35.57 14.52 -26.47
N ASP A 262 -35.66 14.83 -27.76
CA ASP A 262 -36.28 13.93 -28.74
C ASP A 262 -35.26 12.88 -29.18
N MET A 263 -35.49 11.63 -28.78
CA MET A 263 -34.58 10.51 -29.01
C MET A 263 -34.39 10.18 -30.50
N VAL A 264 -35.31 10.59 -31.39
CA VAL A 264 -35.15 10.41 -32.85
C VAL A 264 -33.89 11.14 -33.37
N TYR A 265 -33.43 12.18 -32.66
CA TYR A 265 -32.19 12.90 -32.96
C TYR A 265 -30.98 12.35 -32.20
N VAL A 266 -31.14 11.36 -31.33
CA VAL A 266 -30.06 10.71 -30.59
C VAL A 266 -29.68 9.37 -31.25
N MET A 267 -30.69 8.66 -31.75
CA MET A 267 -30.54 7.37 -32.44
C MET A 267 -29.60 7.45 -33.64
N SER A 268 -28.84 6.38 -33.88
CA SER A 268 -27.85 6.28 -34.95
C SER A 268 -27.87 4.91 -35.65
N ASP A 269 -26.79 4.14 -35.58
CA ASP A 269 -26.61 2.82 -36.21
C ASP A 269 -27.13 1.66 -35.34
N GLY A 270 -27.72 1.95 -34.18
CA GLY A 270 -28.19 0.97 -33.19
C GLY A 270 -27.10 0.44 -32.26
N ASP A 271 -25.82 0.53 -32.67
CA ASP A 271 -24.69 0.07 -31.86
C ASP A 271 -24.04 1.19 -31.07
N ASN A 272 -24.00 2.43 -31.57
CA ASN A 272 -23.24 3.57 -31.03
C ASN A 272 -24.16 4.64 -30.39
N GLU A 273 -24.97 4.24 -29.41
CA GLU A 273 -25.95 5.10 -28.72
C GLU A 273 -25.74 5.10 -27.19
N THR A 274 -25.88 6.27 -26.55
CA THR A 274 -25.72 6.46 -25.08
C THR A 274 -26.78 7.42 -24.53
N LEU A 275 -26.70 7.74 -23.23
CA LEU A 275 -27.52 8.75 -22.58
C LEU A 275 -27.28 10.14 -23.19
N PRO A 276 -28.33 10.85 -23.65
CA PRO A 276 -28.18 12.15 -24.27
C PRO A 276 -27.87 13.28 -23.29
N VAL A 277 -27.99 13.04 -21.98
CA VAL A 277 -27.70 14.02 -20.92
C VAL A 277 -26.65 13.45 -19.97
N VAL A 278 -25.48 14.09 -19.91
CA VAL A 278 -24.32 13.64 -19.14
C VAL A 278 -23.86 14.75 -18.19
N LEU A 279 -23.51 14.39 -16.94
CA LEU A 279 -23.13 15.33 -15.89
C LEU A 279 -21.64 15.19 -15.56
N ASN A 280 -20.96 16.29 -15.27
CA ASN A 280 -19.62 16.27 -14.68
C ASN A 280 -19.41 17.51 -13.78
N THR A 281 -18.38 17.52 -12.93
CA THR A 281 -18.02 18.65 -12.07
C THR A 281 -16.58 19.08 -12.28
N HIS A 282 -16.35 20.39 -12.17
CA HIS A 282 -14.99 20.95 -12.19
C HIS A 282 -14.95 22.26 -11.42
N ASN A 283 -13.96 22.41 -10.54
CA ASN A 283 -13.75 23.61 -9.71
C ASN A 283 -15.03 24.09 -8.99
N GLY A 284 -15.78 23.16 -8.39
CA GLY A 284 -17.00 23.47 -7.62
C GLY A 284 -18.25 23.79 -8.45
N ASN A 285 -18.18 23.67 -9.77
CA ASN A 285 -19.30 23.89 -10.68
C ASN A 285 -19.75 22.58 -11.32
N VAL A 286 -21.04 22.50 -11.65
CA VAL A 286 -21.60 21.39 -12.43
C VAL A 286 -21.69 21.78 -13.91
N TYR A 287 -21.40 20.81 -14.77
CA TYR A 287 -21.48 20.87 -16.22
C TYR A 287 -22.43 19.77 -16.68
N VAL A 288 -23.37 20.12 -17.56
CA VAL A 288 -24.35 19.19 -18.12
C VAL A 288 -24.28 19.27 -19.64
N ALA A 289 -23.84 18.20 -20.27
CA ALA A 289 -23.78 18.08 -21.73
C ALA A 289 -25.06 17.43 -22.25
N VAL A 290 -25.70 18.04 -23.24
CA VAL A 290 -26.83 17.47 -23.98
C VAL A 290 -26.38 17.18 -25.41
N ALA A 291 -26.26 15.91 -25.78
CA ALA A 291 -25.70 15.47 -27.06
C ALA A 291 -26.77 14.85 -27.98
N LYS A 292 -26.81 15.29 -29.24
CA LYS A 292 -27.76 14.84 -30.28
C LYS A 292 -27.29 15.23 -31.68
N TYR A 293 -27.80 14.57 -32.71
CA TYR A 293 -27.65 15.01 -34.09
C TYR A 293 -28.54 16.22 -34.41
N GLN A 294 -28.09 17.06 -35.35
CA GLN A 294 -28.85 18.21 -35.84
C GLN A 294 -30.05 17.80 -36.70
N LYS A 295 -29.93 16.69 -37.43
CA LYS A 295 -30.98 16.04 -38.22
C LYS A 295 -31.07 14.57 -37.79
N THR A 296 -32.21 13.93 -38.05
CA THR A 296 -32.37 12.48 -37.85
C THR A 296 -31.26 11.72 -38.60
N PHE A 297 -30.75 10.62 -38.05
CA PHE A 297 -29.60 9.91 -38.63
C PHE A 297 -29.91 9.41 -40.06
N PHE A 298 -31.06 8.76 -40.22
CA PHE A 298 -31.65 8.44 -41.53
C PHE A 298 -32.56 9.57 -42.03
N GLU A 299 -32.65 9.73 -43.36
CA GLU A 299 -33.55 10.71 -43.99
C GLU A 299 -35.03 10.45 -43.62
N GLU A 300 -35.41 9.18 -43.48
CA GLU A 300 -36.75 8.73 -43.11
C GLU A 300 -36.68 7.71 -41.96
N PRO A 301 -36.53 8.14 -40.69
CA PRO A 301 -36.21 7.27 -39.56
C PRO A 301 -37.29 6.21 -39.24
N PHE A 302 -38.52 6.40 -39.72
CA PHE A 302 -39.63 5.45 -39.54
C PHE A 302 -39.89 4.57 -40.78
N ASN A 303 -39.10 4.68 -41.84
CA ASN A 303 -39.20 3.86 -43.05
C ASN A 303 -38.07 2.82 -43.11
N TRP A 304 -38.34 1.62 -42.59
CA TRP A 304 -37.38 0.50 -42.51
C TRP A 304 -36.90 -0.09 -43.86
N PHE A 305 -37.30 0.52 -44.99
CA PHE A 305 -36.82 0.17 -46.32
C PHE A 305 -35.94 1.27 -46.94
N ASN A 306 -35.68 2.35 -46.22
CA ASN A 306 -34.87 3.47 -46.66
C ASN A 306 -33.63 3.64 -45.75
N ASP A 307 -32.49 3.22 -46.26
CA ASP A 307 -31.21 3.26 -45.55
C ASP A 307 -30.39 4.52 -45.90
N ALA A 308 -31.02 5.55 -46.49
CA ALA A 308 -30.33 6.79 -46.85
C ALA A 308 -30.03 7.63 -45.60
N LEU A 309 -28.76 7.99 -45.41
CA LEU A 309 -28.32 8.88 -44.34
C LEU A 309 -28.67 10.34 -44.64
N SER A 310 -29.04 11.09 -43.61
CA SER A 310 -29.32 12.52 -43.75
C SER A 310 -28.10 13.30 -44.26
N PRO A 311 -28.21 14.03 -45.37
CA PRO A 311 -27.09 14.78 -45.94
C PRO A 311 -26.73 15.99 -45.06
N ASP A 312 -25.44 16.32 -45.01
CA ASP A 312 -24.88 17.46 -44.26
C ASP A 312 -25.36 17.48 -42.79
N ASN A 313 -25.27 16.34 -42.10
CA ASN A 313 -25.63 16.24 -40.69
C ASN A 313 -24.48 16.69 -39.77
N LYS A 314 -24.80 17.01 -38.51
CA LYS A 314 -23.85 17.40 -37.48
C LYS A 314 -24.19 16.70 -36.17
N TYR A 315 -23.17 16.30 -35.42
CA TYR A 315 -23.31 15.94 -34.01
C TYR A 315 -23.15 17.19 -33.15
N VAL A 316 -24.15 17.48 -32.32
CA VAL A 316 -24.27 18.73 -31.57
C VAL A 316 -24.24 18.44 -30.07
N ILE A 317 -23.38 19.16 -29.34
CA ILE A 317 -23.28 19.09 -27.89
C ILE A 317 -23.58 20.46 -27.30
N GLU A 318 -24.69 20.57 -26.56
CA GLU A 318 -25.02 21.76 -25.79
C GLU A 318 -24.50 21.60 -24.36
N LEU A 319 -23.54 22.44 -23.96
CA LEU A 319 -22.99 22.42 -22.61
C LEU A 319 -23.68 23.47 -21.75
N TYR A 320 -24.25 23.06 -20.63
CA TYR A 320 -24.82 23.94 -19.62
C TYR A 320 -23.95 23.94 -18.36
N SER A 321 -23.78 25.09 -17.71
CA SER A 321 -22.94 25.21 -16.52
C SER A 321 -23.41 26.27 -15.52
N THR A 322 -23.13 26.04 -14.23
CA THR A 322 -23.25 27.05 -13.16
C THR A 322 -22.09 28.06 -13.15
N ALA A 323 -20.99 27.79 -13.87
CA ALA A 323 -19.81 28.65 -13.91
C ALA A 323 -20.04 29.98 -14.67
N THR A 324 -21.18 30.12 -15.36
CA THR A 324 -21.53 31.28 -16.21
C THR A 324 -21.77 32.58 -15.43
N GLY A 325 -21.65 32.58 -14.10
CA GLY A 325 -21.79 33.76 -13.24
C GLY A 325 -23.23 34.25 -13.04
N THR A 326 -24.22 33.48 -13.50
CA THR A 326 -25.65 33.72 -13.30
C THR A 326 -26.27 32.60 -12.47
N SER A 327 -27.31 32.90 -11.69
CA SER A 327 -27.97 31.88 -10.86
C SER A 327 -28.62 30.80 -11.73
N GLY A 328 -28.34 29.53 -11.45
CA GLY A 328 -28.92 28.38 -12.14
C GLY A 328 -28.02 27.75 -13.20
N LEU A 329 -28.57 26.79 -13.95
CA LEU A 329 -27.87 26.03 -14.99
C LEU A 329 -28.12 26.65 -16.38
N ASN A 330 -27.13 27.35 -16.92
CA ASN A 330 -27.26 28.16 -18.13
C ASN A 330 -26.39 27.62 -19.27
N LEU A 331 -26.83 27.82 -20.53
CA LEU A 331 -26.08 27.38 -21.71
C LEU A 331 -24.73 28.12 -21.75
N ALA A 332 -23.64 27.37 -21.68
CA ALA A 332 -22.27 27.86 -21.71
C ALA A 332 -21.70 27.84 -23.14
N SER A 333 -21.92 26.75 -23.88
CA SER A 333 -21.45 26.59 -25.27
C SER A 333 -22.34 25.63 -26.07
N THR A 334 -22.24 25.72 -27.40
CA THR A 334 -22.79 24.76 -28.35
C THR A 334 -21.69 24.34 -29.30
N THR A 335 -21.31 23.07 -29.24
CA THR A 335 -20.28 22.46 -30.08
C THR A 335 -20.95 21.79 -31.26
N GLU A 336 -20.53 22.10 -32.48
CA GLU A 336 -21.06 21.51 -33.71
C GLU A 336 -19.96 20.74 -34.45
N ILE A 337 -20.11 19.42 -34.56
CA ILE A 337 -19.15 18.53 -35.21
C ILE A 337 -19.78 18.03 -36.51
N ALA A 338 -19.12 18.26 -37.64
CA ALA A 338 -19.62 17.79 -38.94
C ALA A 338 -19.51 16.26 -39.01
N CYS A 339 -20.60 15.59 -39.40
CA CYS A 339 -20.56 14.15 -39.65
C CYS A 339 -19.80 13.88 -40.95
N GLU A 340 -18.68 13.18 -40.84
CA GLU A 340 -17.83 12.83 -41.98
C GLU A 340 -18.34 11.57 -42.70
N ALA A 341 -17.85 11.35 -43.92
CA ALA A 341 -18.07 10.10 -44.61
C ALA A 341 -17.31 8.95 -43.91
N PRO A 342 -17.87 7.73 -43.88
CA PRO A 342 -17.20 6.57 -43.30
C PRO A 342 -15.94 6.20 -44.11
N ALA A 343 -15.01 5.48 -43.46
CA ALA A 343 -13.88 4.87 -44.15
C ALA A 343 -14.34 3.71 -45.07
N ASP A 344 -13.64 3.47 -46.18
CA ASP A 344 -13.88 2.30 -47.05
C ASP A 344 -13.52 1.01 -46.29
N PRO A 345 -14.40 -0.02 -46.19
CA PRO A 345 -15.62 -0.28 -46.95
C PRO A 345 -16.95 -0.02 -46.23
N TYR A 346 -16.93 0.72 -45.13
CA TYR A 346 -18.11 0.97 -44.29
C TYR A 346 -19.13 1.89 -44.96
N MET A 347 -20.39 1.74 -44.57
CA MET A 347 -21.54 2.44 -45.19
C MET A 347 -22.04 3.62 -44.35
N MET A 348 -21.79 3.60 -43.04
CA MET A 348 -22.26 4.62 -42.10
C MET A 348 -21.18 4.97 -41.09
N ARG A 349 -21.17 6.24 -40.64
CA ARG A 349 -20.32 6.75 -39.56
C ARG A 349 -21.20 7.41 -38.50
N SER A 350 -21.12 6.97 -37.26
CA SER A 350 -21.88 7.48 -36.12
C SER A 350 -20.94 8.05 -35.04
N TYR A 351 -21.47 8.97 -34.24
CA TYR A 351 -20.78 9.69 -33.18
C TYR A 351 -21.55 9.54 -31.87
N CYS A 352 -20.83 9.35 -30.77
CA CYS A 352 -21.42 9.12 -29.47
C CYS A 352 -20.57 9.70 -28.34
N LEU A 353 -21.17 10.51 -27.46
CA LEU A 353 -20.57 10.99 -26.22
C LEU A 353 -20.84 10.01 -25.08
N GLY A 354 -19.84 9.75 -24.24
CA GLY A 354 -20.04 8.97 -23.04
C GLY A 354 -20.07 7.47 -23.32
N ARG A 355 -19.18 6.98 -24.21
CA ARG A 355 -18.95 5.55 -24.54
C ARG A 355 -17.55 5.06 -24.13
N PHE A 356 -16.62 5.96 -23.80
CA PHE A 356 -15.28 5.62 -23.32
C PHE A 356 -15.22 5.62 -21.79
N ARG A 357 -15.46 6.78 -21.15
CA ARG A 357 -15.44 6.99 -19.68
C ARG A 357 -16.76 7.57 -19.15
N PHE A 358 -17.86 7.43 -19.90
CA PHE A 358 -19.19 7.88 -19.52
C PHE A 358 -19.22 9.39 -19.18
N GLU A 359 -19.48 9.77 -17.93
CA GLU A 359 -19.48 11.16 -17.46
C GLU A 359 -18.13 11.84 -17.62
N ASN A 360 -17.05 11.08 -17.50
CA ASN A 360 -15.68 11.56 -17.63
C ASN A 360 -15.24 11.74 -19.10
N ASP A 361 -16.12 11.47 -20.08
CA ASP A 361 -15.89 11.87 -21.47
C ASP A 361 -16.11 13.39 -21.67
N VAL A 362 -16.78 14.05 -20.73
CA VAL A 362 -16.73 15.51 -20.58
C VAL A 362 -15.54 15.83 -19.67
N THR A 363 -14.34 15.96 -20.25
CA THR A 363 -13.06 16.00 -19.52
C THR A 363 -12.42 17.37 -19.56
N PHE A 364 -11.63 17.72 -18.53
CA PHE A 364 -10.80 18.93 -18.50
C PHE A 364 -9.30 18.62 -18.73
N ASP A 365 -8.97 17.35 -19.02
CA ASP A 365 -7.60 16.84 -19.07
C ASP A 365 -6.83 17.25 -20.34
N PHE A 366 -7.56 17.61 -21.41
CA PHE A 366 -7.00 17.97 -22.73
C PHE A 366 -6.98 19.49 -23.02
N GLY A 367 -7.31 20.32 -22.02
CA GLY A 367 -7.47 21.78 -22.19
C GLY A 367 -6.35 22.63 -21.59
N THR A 368 -6.44 23.96 -21.77
CA THR A 368 -5.52 24.96 -21.17
C THR A 368 -6.18 25.83 -20.09
N GLY A 369 -7.30 25.40 -19.48
CA GLY A 369 -8.11 26.26 -18.61
C GLY A 369 -9.42 25.64 -18.08
N ASN A 370 -10.52 26.42 -18.10
CA ASN A 370 -11.83 26.10 -17.51
C ASN A 370 -12.88 25.55 -18.50
N GLU A 371 -12.52 25.31 -19.76
CA GLU A 371 -13.43 24.74 -20.76
C GLU A 371 -13.16 23.24 -20.91
N PRO A 372 -14.20 22.38 -20.95
CA PRO A 372 -14.02 20.95 -21.16
C PRO A 372 -13.71 20.62 -22.61
N ALA A 373 -13.14 19.44 -22.84
CA ALA A 373 -13.11 18.73 -24.10
C ALA A 373 -14.08 17.54 -24.06
N TYR A 374 -14.43 17.02 -25.23
CA TYR A 374 -15.34 15.90 -25.38
C TYR A 374 -14.63 14.71 -26.02
N ILE A 375 -14.60 13.57 -25.34
CA ILE A 375 -14.16 12.31 -25.93
C ILE A 375 -15.37 11.66 -26.59
N LEU A 376 -15.34 11.55 -27.91
CA LEU A 376 -16.39 10.90 -28.68
C LEU A 376 -15.91 9.57 -29.22
N THR A 377 -16.78 8.55 -29.16
CA THR A 377 -16.60 7.34 -29.95
C THR A 377 -17.12 7.59 -31.35
N VAL A 378 -16.26 7.38 -32.34
CA VAL A 378 -16.59 7.42 -33.76
C VAL A 378 -16.62 6.00 -34.27
N ASN A 379 -17.77 5.54 -34.77
CA ASN A 379 -17.98 4.16 -35.21
C ASN A 379 -18.31 4.14 -36.70
N ASP A 380 -17.52 3.41 -37.48
CA ASP A 380 -17.80 3.11 -38.88
C ASP A 380 -18.42 1.72 -38.96
N ALA A 381 -19.61 1.58 -39.57
CA ALA A 381 -20.34 0.32 -39.62
C ALA A 381 -20.90 -0.02 -41.01
N ASP A 382 -21.22 -1.30 -41.24
CA ASP A 382 -21.95 -1.80 -42.39
C ASP A 382 -23.28 -2.48 -42.00
N MET A 383 -24.11 -2.85 -42.97
CA MET A 383 -25.40 -3.52 -42.72
C MET A 383 -25.29 -5.02 -42.41
N ARG A 384 -24.08 -5.53 -42.13
CA ARG A 384 -23.81 -6.93 -41.79
C ARG A 384 -23.14 -7.05 -40.41
N ASP A 385 -23.31 -6.03 -39.58
CA ASP A 385 -22.78 -5.95 -38.22
C ASP A 385 -21.24 -5.98 -38.16
N ASN A 386 -20.55 -5.56 -39.23
CA ASN A 386 -19.11 -5.26 -39.16
C ASN A 386 -18.93 -3.79 -38.80
N SER A 387 -18.15 -3.51 -37.77
CA SER A 387 -17.85 -2.15 -37.35
C SER A 387 -16.39 -1.96 -36.92
N GLU A 388 -15.90 -0.73 -37.01
CA GLU A 388 -14.62 -0.29 -36.47
C GLU A 388 -14.83 1.03 -35.72
N ALA A 389 -14.38 1.09 -34.46
CA ALA A 389 -14.53 2.26 -33.61
C ALA A 389 -13.18 2.81 -33.16
N PHE A 390 -13.10 4.12 -33.04
CA PHE A 390 -11.98 4.84 -32.44
C PHE A 390 -12.48 6.02 -31.60
N PHE A 391 -11.57 6.64 -30.84
CA PHE A 391 -11.89 7.78 -29.98
C PHE A 391 -11.28 9.06 -30.52
N ALA A 392 -12.05 10.13 -30.55
CA ALA A 392 -11.58 11.45 -30.93
C ALA A 392 -11.93 12.48 -29.86
N VAL A 393 -10.94 13.30 -29.50
CA VAL A 393 -11.07 14.38 -28.53
C VAL A 393 -11.39 15.67 -29.26
N TYR A 394 -12.51 16.31 -28.93
CA TYR A 394 -12.95 17.57 -29.52
C TYR A 394 -12.92 18.71 -28.51
N ASP A 395 -12.48 19.90 -28.93
CA ASP A 395 -12.66 21.13 -28.16
C ASP A 395 -14.11 21.65 -28.21
N VAL A 396 -14.43 22.69 -27.42
CA VAL A 396 -15.76 23.35 -27.43
C VAL A 396 -16.11 24.06 -28.75
N ALA A 397 -15.14 24.24 -29.65
CA ALA A 397 -15.36 24.82 -30.97
C ALA A 397 -15.60 23.73 -32.04
N GLY A 398 -15.49 22.45 -31.69
CA GLY A 398 -15.68 21.31 -32.59
C GLY A 398 -14.43 20.93 -33.39
N ASN A 399 -13.24 21.41 -32.99
CA ASN A 399 -11.98 21.00 -33.60
C ASN A 399 -11.43 19.75 -32.90
N VAL A 400 -10.87 18.82 -33.68
CA VAL A 400 -10.16 17.65 -33.16
C VAL A 400 -8.85 18.10 -32.50
N ILE A 401 -8.68 17.74 -31.23
CA ILE A 401 -7.44 17.90 -30.46
C ILE A 401 -6.52 16.71 -30.73
N GLU A 402 -7.06 15.49 -30.58
CA GLU A 402 -6.29 14.24 -30.65
C GLU A 402 -7.21 13.08 -31.06
N THR A 403 -6.65 12.02 -31.65
CA THR A 403 -7.36 10.79 -32.01
C THR A 403 -6.59 9.58 -31.53
N PHE A 404 -7.27 8.59 -30.95
CA PHE A 404 -6.62 7.40 -30.39
C PHE A 404 -7.52 6.16 -30.46
N GLY A 405 -6.92 4.98 -30.28
CA GLY A 405 -7.64 3.70 -30.31
C GLY A 405 -8.00 3.18 -31.70
N GLU A 406 -7.41 3.70 -32.78
CA GLU A 406 -7.62 3.17 -34.14
C GLU A 406 -7.23 1.69 -34.23
N GLY A 407 -8.03 0.87 -34.93
CA GLY A 407 -7.79 -0.58 -35.07
C GLY A 407 -7.90 -1.39 -33.77
N THR A 408 -8.52 -0.83 -32.73
CA THR A 408 -8.70 -1.52 -31.44
C THR A 408 -9.89 -2.46 -31.47
N GLU A 409 -9.68 -3.69 -31.01
CA GLU A 409 -10.76 -4.67 -30.81
C GLU A 409 -11.39 -4.55 -29.41
N SER A 410 -10.59 -4.17 -28.41
CA SER A 410 -11.01 -4.07 -27.02
C SER A 410 -10.16 -3.08 -26.23
N VAL A 411 -10.79 -2.41 -25.26
CA VAL A 411 -10.17 -1.47 -24.34
C VAL A 411 -10.50 -1.87 -22.91
N MET A 412 -9.49 -1.87 -22.05
CA MET A 412 -9.61 -2.20 -20.63
C MET A 412 -9.00 -1.08 -19.79
N LEU A 413 -9.72 -0.59 -18.78
CA LEU A 413 -9.14 0.28 -17.76
C LEU A 413 -8.31 -0.58 -16.80
N LEU A 414 -7.08 -0.17 -16.51
CA LEU A 414 -6.23 -0.83 -15.54
C LEU A 414 -6.32 -0.12 -14.18
N SER A 415 -6.05 -0.86 -13.10
CA SER A 415 -6.06 -0.32 -11.74
C SER A 415 -5.09 0.86 -11.58
N ASP A 416 -5.52 1.86 -10.81
CA ASP A 416 -4.72 3.05 -10.50
C ASP A 416 -3.57 2.69 -9.53
N VAL A 417 -2.39 3.26 -9.77
CA VAL A 417 -1.20 3.07 -8.92
C VAL A 417 -0.75 4.46 -8.43
N PRO A 418 -0.69 4.71 -7.10
CA PRO A 418 -0.28 6.00 -6.57
C PRO A 418 1.06 6.49 -7.14
N GLY A 419 1.11 7.75 -7.56
CA GLY A 419 2.31 8.36 -8.15
C GLY A 419 2.48 8.13 -9.66
N TYR A 420 1.63 7.33 -10.29
CA TYR A 420 1.69 7.04 -11.73
C TYR A 420 0.41 7.47 -12.47
N PRO A 421 0.48 7.82 -13.77
CA PRO A 421 -0.71 8.10 -14.57
C PRO A 421 -1.69 6.92 -14.63
N GLN A 422 -2.98 7.22 -14.82
CA GLN A 422 -3.98 6.22 -15.14
C GLN A 422 -3.64 5.52 -16.47
N GLN A 423 -3.96 4.25 -16.61
CA GLN A 423 -3.62 3.48 -17.82
C GLN A 423 -4.81 2.70 -18.38
N TYR A 424 -4.83 2.62 -19.70
CA TYR A 424 -5.73 1.78 -20.47
C TYR A 424 -4.94 0.78 -21.30
N CYS A 425 -5.43 -0.46 -21.39
CA CYS A 425 -4.90 -1.47 -22.28
C CYS A 425 -5.76 -1.53 -23.55
N PHE A 426 -5.15 -1.25 -24.71
CA PHE A 426 -5.75 -1.36 -26.03
C PHE A 426 -5.27 -2.64 -26.71
N VAL A 427 -6.20 -3.46 -27.20
CA VAL A 427 -5.88 -4.66 -27.98
C VAL A 427 -5.86 -4.30 -29.46
N GLN A 428 -4.67 -4.13 -30.02
CA GLN A 428 -4.47 -3.61 -31.38
C GLN A 428 -3.43 -4.44 -32.16
N PRO A 429 -3.51 -4.50 -33.50
CA PRO A 429 -2.50 -5.16 -34.32
C PRO A 429 -1.18 -4.37 -34.38
N ASP A 430 -0.06 -5.08 -34.33
CA ASP A 430 1.27 -4.54 -34.62
C ASP A 430 1.48 -4.29 -36.14
N GLU A 431 2.67 -3.81 -36.52
CA GLU A 431 3.03 -3.58 -37.94
C GLU A 431 2.92 -4.84 -38.82
N SER A 432 2.94 -6.03 -38.22
CA SER A 432 2.81 -7.33 -38.89
C SER A 432 1.37 -7.85 -38.94
N GLY A 433 0.42 -7.12 -38.36
CA GLY A 433 -0.99 -7.52 -38.25
C GLY A 433 -1.28 -8.52 -37.12
N VAL A 434 -0.36 -8.68 -36.17
CA VAL A 434 -0.52 -9.55 -35.00
C VAL A 434 -0.98 -8.69 -33.82
N TYR A 435 -2.10 -9.05 -33.19
CA TYR A 435 -2.60 -8.31 -32.04
C TYR A 435 -1.62 -8.34 -30.85
N THR A 436 -1.56 -7.25 -30.11
CA THR A 436 -0.79 -7.05 -28.88
C THR A 436 -1.64 -6.30 -27.85
N PHE A 437 -1.27 -6.41 -26.58
CA PHE A 437 -1.84 -5.61 -25.49
C PHE A 437 -0.99 -4.35 -25.28
N ASN A 438 -1.49 -3.19 -25.67
CA ASN A 438 -0.75 -1.92 -25.61
C ASN A 438 -1.21 -1.09 -24.42
N MET A 439 -0.30 -0.79 -23.51
CA MET A 439 -0.56 -0.01 -22.30
C MET A 439 -0.33 1.46 -22.59
N ILE A 440 -1.40 2.26 -22.48
CA ILE A 440 -1.41 3.68 -22.84
C ILE A 440 -1.73 4.50 -21.60
N ASN A 441 -0.90 5.51 -21.29
CA ASN A 441 -1.20 6.45 -20.21
C ASN A 441 -2.35 7.39 -20.59
N TYR A 442 -3.13 7.80 -19.61
CA TYR A 442 -4.15 8.84 -19.72
C TYR A 442 -3.83 9.99 -18.76
N PRO A 443 -3.97 11.26 -19.18
CA PRO A 443 -4.45 11.76 -20.48
C PRO A 443 -3.37 11.94 -21.56
N GLN A 444 -2.11 11.57 -21.29
CA GLN A 444 -0.98 11.84 -22.20
C GLN A 444 -1.04 11.05 -23.52
N LEU A 445 -1.76 9.91 -23.52
CA LEU A 445 -1.94 9.00 -24.66
C LEU A 445 -0.63 8.43 -25.23
N ASP A 446 0.44 8.37 -24.43
CA ASP A 446 1.68 7.71 -24.78
C ASP A 446 1.67 6.22 -24.40
N GLN A 447 2.20 5.39 -25.29
CA GLN A 447 2.37 3.95 -25.03
C GLN A 447 3.59 3.71 -24.14
N VAL A 448 3.39 3.06 -23.00
CA VAL A 448 4.47 2.73 -22.04
C VAL A 448 4.96 1.30 -22.15
N ALA A 449 4.10 0.36 -22.52
CA ALA A 449 4.44 -1.06 -22.63
C ALA A 449 3.59 -1.75 -23.71
N SER A 450 4.09 -2.84 -24.27
CA SER A 450 3.35 -3.69 -25.21
C SER A 450 3.63 -5.16 -24.91
N LEU A 451 2.58 -5.95 -24.68
CA LEU A 451 2.68 -7.38 -24.41
C LEU A 451 2.22 -8.20 -25.63
N PRO A 452 2.97 -9.24 -26.01
CA PRO A 452 2.57 -10.10 -27.12
C PRO A 452 1.38 -11.00 -26.72
N MET A 453 0.53 -11.40 -27.68
CA MET A 453 -0.56 -12.36 -27.42
C MET A 453 -0.07 -13.76 -27.01
N SER A 454 1.21 -14.06 -27.20
CA SER A 454 1.84 -15.25 -26.62
C SER A 454 3.30 -14.99 -26.29
N VAL A 455 3.79 -15.57 -25.20
CA VAL A 455 5.18 -15.46 -24.75
C VAL A 455 5.75 -16.84 -24.44
N THR A 456 7.05 -17.03 -24.65
CA THR A 456 7.76 -18.24 -24.23
C THR A 456 8.27 -18.06 -22.80
N GLY A 457 7.83 -18.91 -21.88
CA GLY A 457 8.29 -18.86 -20.49
C GLY A 457 9.71 -19.39 -20.30
N PRO A 458 10.28 -19.25 -19.08
CA PRO A 458 11.64 -19.71 -18.77
C PRO A 458 11.86 -21.21 -18.96
N ASP A 459 10.79 -22.01 -18.89
CA ASP A 459 10.78 -23.46 -19.09
C ASP A 459 10.65 -23.87 -20.57
N GLY A 460 10.58 -22.90 -21.50
CA GLY A 460 10.40 -23.12 -22.93
C GLY A 460 8.93 -23.36 -23.34
N THR A 461 7.98 -23.28 -22.40
CA THR A 461 6.55 -23.42 -22.69
C THR A 461 6.00 -22.16 -23.36
N GLN A 462 5.20 -22.33 -24.42
CA GLN A 462 4.48 -21.22 -25.06
C GLN A 462 3.18 -20.94 -24.30
N TYR A 463 3.05 -19.75 -23.72
CA TYR A 463 1.84 -19.30 -23.03
C TYR A 463 1.09 -18.31 -23.92
N GLY A 464 -0.18 -18.59 -24.24
CA GLY A 464 -1.08 -17.58 -24.79
C GLY A 464 -1.57 -16.68 -23.67
N LEU A 465 -1.57 -15.36 -23.87
CA LEU A 465 -2.09 -14.39 -22.90
C LEU A 465 -3.60 -14.18 -23.11
N SER A 466 -4.31 -13.86 -22.03
CA SER A 466 -5.75 -13.54 -22.07
C SER A 466 -6.00 -12.07 -21.73
N THR A 467 -7.26 -11.62 -21.87
CA THR A 467 -7.73 -10.31 -21.42
C THR A 467 -7.92 -10.22 -19.90
N SER A 468 -7.69 -11.31 -19.15
CA SER A 468 -7.62 -11.26 -17.69
C SER A 468 -6.24 -10.73 -17.30
N LEU A 469 -6.15 -9.39 -17.31
CA LEU A 469 -4.94 -8.61 -17.18
C LEU A 469 -5.22 -7.40 -16.28
N ASP A 470 -4.30 -7.10 -15.36
CA ASP A 470 -4.36 -5.85 -14.59
C ASP A 470 -2.95 -5.35 -14.22
N ARG A 471 -2.87 -4.09 -13.77
CA ARG A 471 -1.68 -3.42 -13.25
C ARG A 471 -1.67 -3.47 -11.72
N VAL A 472 -0.63 -4.04 -11.12
CA VAL A 472 -0.50 -4.24 -9.68
C VAL A 472 0.67 -3.42 -9.12
N PRO A 473 0.50 -2.66 -8.01
CA PRO A 473 1.61 -1.97 -7.35
C PRO A 473 2.71 -2.95 -6.86
N GLY A 474 3.99 -2.57 -6.96
CA GLY A 474 5.12 -3.36 -6.44
C GLY A 474 6.51 -2.75 -6.76
N ASP A 475 7.51 -2.99 -5.90
CA ASP A 475 8.91 -2.53 -6.05
C ASP A 475 9.11 -1.01 -6.22
N GLY A 476 8.31 -0.18 -5.55
CA GLY A 476 8.31 1.28 -5.79
C GLY A 476 7.77 1.69 -7.18
N SER A 477 7.19 0.74 -7.90
CA SER A 477 6.57 0.91 -9.22
C SER A 477 5.32 0.04 -9.35
N TYR A 478 5.10 -0.55 -10.53
CA TYR A 478 4.03 -1.50 -10.79
C TYR A 478 4.48 -2.61 -11.74
N ARG A 479 3.74 -3.72 -11.72
CA ARG A 479 3.88 -4.86 -12.63
C ARG A 479 2.54 -5.14 -13.33
N TYR A 480 2.57 -5.81 -14.47
CA TYR A 480 1.36 -6.31 -15.14
C TYR A 480 1.19 -7.80 -14.85
N ALA A 481 0.05 -8.18 -14.26
CA ALA A 481 -0.31 -9.58 -14.04
C ALA A 481 -1.28 -10.02 -15.13
N VAL A 482 -1.03 -11.17 -15.75
CA VAL A 482 -1.82 -11.68 -16.88
C VAL A 482 -2.06 -13.17 -16.73
N ALA A 483 -3.33 -13.59 -16.64
CA ALA A 483 -3.65 -15.01 -16.69
C ALA A 483 -3.46 -15.54 -18.12
N SER A 484 -2.87 -16.73 -18.22
CA SER A 484 -2.75 -17.43 -19.51
C SER A 484 -4.13 -17.85 -20.05
N GLY A 485 -4.25 -18.02 -21.36
CA GLY A 485 -5.50 -18.47 -21.98
C GLY A 485 -5.81 -19.96 -21.77
N GLN A 486 -4.88 -20.76 -21.24
CA GLN A 486 -5.02 -22.21 -21.04
C GLN A 486 -4.28 -22.68 -19.79
N GLY A 487 -4.91 -23.55 -19.02
CA GLY A 487 -4.26 -24.27 -17.91
C GLY A 487 -3.33 -25.40 -18.38
N GLY A 488 -2.59 -25.97 -17.45
CA GLY A 488 -1.72 -27.14 -17.65
C GLY A 488 -2.04 -28.27 -16.68
N GLU A 489 -1.41 -29.42 -16.90
CA GLU A 489 -1.51 -30.61 -16.03
C GLU A 489 -0.10 -31.06 -15.62
N THR A 490 0.11 -31.33 -14.34
CA THR A 490 1.37 -31.89 -13.81
C THR A 490 1.50 -33.37 -14.14
N ALA A 491 2.71 -33.94 -14.01
CA ALA A 491 2.91 -35.38 -14.19
C ALA A 491 2.10 -36.25 -13.20
N GLN A 492 1.67 -35.65 -12.09
CA GLN A 492 0.86 -36.27 -11.02
C GLN A 492 -0.66 -36.15 -11.27
N GLY A 493 -1.06 -35.51 -12.37
CA GLY A 493 -2.46 -35.33 -12.77
C GLY A 493 -3.17 -34.18 -12.06
N GLU A 494 -2.42 -33.18 -11.58
CA GLU A 494 -2.97 -31.96 -10.96
C GLU A 494 -3.06 -30.85 -12.01
N ILE A 495 -4.19 -30.18 -12.04
CA ILE A 495 -4.44 -29.06 -12.96
C ILE A 495 -3.91 -27.78 -12.33
N PHE A 496 -3.23 -26.96 -13.13
CA PHE A 496 -2.75 -25.65 -12.73
C PHE A 496 -3.11 -24.59 -13.78
N HIS A 497 -3.13 -23.32 -13.37
CA HIS A 497 -3.35 -22.20 -14.26
C HIS A 497 -2.19 -21.20 -14.16
N PRO A 498 -1.43 -20.98 -15.25
CA PRO A 498 -0.34 -20.00 -15.26
C PRO A 498 -0.85 -18.55 -15.15
N VAL A 499 -0.17 -17.75 -14.33
CA VAL A 499 -0.24 -16.27 -14.30
C VAL A 499 1.15 -15.72 -14.56
N LEU A 500 1.25 -14.83 -15.53
CA LEU A 500 2.50 -14.24 -16.00
C LEU A 500 2.61 -12.82 -15.49
N TRP A 501 3.76 -12.49 -14.92
CA TRP A 501 4.08 -11.16 -14.41
C TRP A 501 5.07 -10.48 -15.32
N PHE A 502 4.75 -9.29 -15.77
CA PHE A 502 5.62 -8.43 -16.55
C PHE A 502 6.02 -7.21 -15.72
N ASP A 503 7.25 -6.75 -15.87
CA ASP A 503 7.69 -5.49 -15.28
C ASP A 503 6.96 -4.29 -15.93
N HIS A 504 7.22 -3.09 -15.42
CA HIS A 504 6.62 -1.86 -15.94
C HIS A 504 6.97 -1.56 -17.43
N ASN A 505 7.97 -2.24 -18.00
CA ASN A 505 8.35 -2.12 -19.42
C ASN A 505 7.71 -3.21 -20.30
N GLY A 506 6.95 -4.14 -19.72
CA GLY A 506 6.36 -5.27 -20.42
C GLY A 506 7.30 -6.46 -20.64
N ILE A 507 8.39 -6.57 -19.87
CA ILE A 507 9.31 -7.70 -19.91
C ILE A 507 8.86 -8.77 -18.90
N LEU A 508 8.79 -10.03 -19.33
CA LEU A 508 8.38 -11.14 -18.47
C LEU A 508 9.36 -11.29 -17.30
N ALA A 509 8.87 -11.10 -16.07
CA ALA A 509 9.62 -11.18 -14.82
C ALA A 509 9.48 -12.56 -14.16
N LYS A 510 8.24 -13.07 -14.01
CA LYS A 510 7.98 -14.40 -13.42
C LYS A 510 6.72 -15.05 -13.99
N VAL A 511 6.58 -16.36 -13.75
CA VAL A 511 5.38 -17.15 -14.09
C VAL A 511 4.98 -17.98 -12.88
N ASP A 512 3.83 -17.65 -12.31
CA ASP A 512 3.27 -18.35 -11.15
C ASP A 512 2.28 -19.43 -11.64
N ARG A 513 2.28 -20.58 -10.96
CA ARG A 513 1.43 -21.73 -11.33
C ARG A 513 0.39 -21.97 -10.24
N ILE A 514 -0.80 -21.42 -10.44
CA ILE A 514 -1.90 -21.56 -9.48
C ILE A 514 -2.41 -23.00 -9.52
N MET A 515 -2.30 -23.72 -8.40
CA MET A 515 -2.68 -25.13 -8.31
C MET A 515 -4.16 -25.31 -8.00
N GLY A 516 -4.89 -26.04 -8.85
CA GLY A 516 -6.32 -26.33 -8.67
C GLY A 516 -6.62 -27.70 -8.08
N GLY A 517 -5.60 -28.55 -7.97
CA GLY A 517 -5.75 -29.94 -7.57
C GLY A 517 -6.25 -30.84 -8.71
N LYS A 518 -6.88 -31.96 -8.35
CA LYS A 518 -7.26 -33.02 -9.29
C LYS A 518 -8.71 -32.90 -9.74
N ASN A 519 -9.02 -33.46 -10.91
CA ASN A 519 -10.37 -33.48 -11.50
C ASN A 519 -10.98 -32.08 -11.72
N VAL A 520 -10.16 -31.07 -11.94
CA VAL A 520 -10.59 -29.73 -12.32
C VAL A 520 -10.94 -29.72 -13.80
N GLN A 521 -12.16 -29.32 -14.13
CA GLN A 521 -12.60 -29.12 -15.51
C GLN A 521 -12.22 -27.73 -16.01
N MET A 522 -12.23 -26.74 -15.11
CA MET A 522 -11.98 -25.35 -15.43
C MET A 522 -11.53 -24.63 -14.16
N MET A 523 -10.55 -23.76 -14.33
CA MET A 523 -10.12 -22.79 -13.34
C MET A 523 -10.16 -21.42 -13.99
N LEU A 524 -10.69 -20.44 -13.28
CA LEU A 524 -10.62 -19.05 -13.63
C LEU A 524 -9.87 -18.37 -12.48
N PRO A 525 -8.74 -17.68 -12.70
CA PRO A 525 -8.10 -16.84 -11.68
C PRO A 525 -8.69 -15.43 -11.67
N TYR A 526 -8.74 -14.80 -10.49
CA TYR A 526 -9.12 -13.40 -10.31
C TYR A 526 -7.87 -12.53 -10.45
N ILE A 527 -7.73 -11.88 -11.61
CA ILE A 527 -6.61 -10.98 -11.89
C ILE A 527 -7.09 -9.54 -11.78
N ALA A 528 -6.89 -8.97 -10.59
CA ALA A 528 -7.08 -7.56 -10.33
C ALA A 528 -6.14 -7.12 -9.21
N ALA A 529 -5.65 -5.88 -9.27
CA ALA A 529 -4.69 -5.34 -8.32
C ALA A 529 -5.15 -5.50 -6.86
N ASN A 530 -6.43 -5.25 -6.63
CA ASN A 530 -7.04 -5.32 -5.30
C ASN A 530 -7.03 -6.73 -4.69
N GLY A 531 -6.84 -7.79 -5.49
CA GLY A 531 -6.75 -9.18 -5.04
C GLY A 531 -5.39 -9.82 -5.29
N LEU A 532 -4.39 -9.06 -5.74
CA LEU A 532 -3.01 -9.52 -5.91
C LEU A 532 -2.05 -8.76 -4.97
N THR A 533 -2.59 -8.01 -4.02
CA THR A 533 -1.83 -7.32 -2.97
C THR A 533 -1.36 -8.34 -1.92
N PRO A 534 -0.05 -8.37 -1.59
CA PRO A 534 0.44 -9.14 -0.46
C PRO A 534 -0.28 -8.78 0.85
N TYR A 535 -0.26 -9.68 1.83
CA TYR A 535 -0.84 -9.47 3.16
C TYR A 535 -2.38 -9.33 3.24
N LEU A 536 -3.11 -9.41 2.10
CA LEU A 536 -4.57 -9.31 2.08
C LEU A 536 -5.23 -10.63 2.50
N PHE A 537 -4.84 -11.73 1.86
CA PHE A 537 -5.46 -13.04 2.10
C PHE A 537 -4.79 -13.79 3.25
N ASN A 538 -3.47 -13.68 3.37
CA ASN A 538 -2.71 -14.21 4.49
C ASN A 538 -1.88 -13.10 5.14
N SER A 539 -1.15 -13.39 6.22
CA SER A 539 -0.20 -12.42 6.78
C SER A 539 1.20 -12.48 6.20
N ASP A 540 1.48 -13.39 5.28
CA ASP A 540 2.81 -13.53 4.68
C ASP A 540 2.96 -12.72 3.37
N VAL A 541 4.20 -12.66 2.89
CA VAL A 541 4.59 -11.86 1.69
C VAL A 541 4.20 -12.54 0.37
N LYS A 542 3.77 -13.80 0.40
CA LYS A 542 3.51 -14.56 -0.82
C LYS A 542 2.31 -13.96 -1.54
N THR A 543 2.37 -14.00 -2.87
CA THR A 543 1.21 -13.59 -3.66
C THR A 543 0.14 -14.68 -3.61
N GLU A 544 -1.08 -14.34 -3.15
CA GLU A 544 -2.23 -15.23 -3.25
C GLU A 544 -3.14 -14.94 -4.44
N TYR A 545 -3.75 -16.00 -4.93
CA TYR A 545 -4.65 -16.00 -6.07
C TYR A 545 -6.00 -16.58 -5.66
N MET A 546 -7.02 -15.73 -5.73
CA MET A 546 -8.40 -16.19 -5.68
C MET A 546 -8.79 -16.84 -7.02
N ALA A 547 -9.31 -18.07 -7.00
CA ALA A 547 -9.65 -18.85 -8.18
C ALA A 547 -11.06 -19.49 -8.07
N PHE A 548 -11.89 -19.38 -9.11
CA PHE A 548 -13.10 -20.20 -9.25
C PHE A 548 -12.71 -21.50 -9.93
N VAL A 549 -13.11 -22.61 -9.32
CA VAL A 549 -12.79 -23.96 -9.79
C VAL A 549 -14.08 -24.75 -9.97
N LEU A 550 -14.19 -25.39 -11.14
CA LEU A 550 -15.22 -26.38 -11.42
C LEU A 550 -14.61 -27.77 -11.34
N THR A 551 -15.04 -28.57 -10.38
CA THR A 551 -14.51 -29.92 -10.13
C THR A 551 -15.53 -31.01 -10.47
N ASN A 552 -15.06 -32.21 -10.84
CA ASN A 552 -15.88 -33.41 -11.09
C ASN A 552 -15.44 -34.59 -10.20
N GLU A 553 -16.32 -35.57 -9.94
CA GLU A 553 -15.95 -36.83 -9.26
C GLU A 553 -14.82 -37.60 -9.99
N ASN A 554 -14.84 -37.56 -11.34
CA ASN A 554 -13.78 -38.05 -12.22
C ASN A 554 -13.63 -37.10 -13.42
N HIS A 555 -12.42 -37.00 -13.97
CA HIS A 555 -12.16 -36.17 -15.15
C HIS A 555 -13.13 -36.49 -16.31
N GLY A 556 -13.98 -35.52 -16.68
CA GLY A 556 -14.97 -35.65 -17.76
C GLY A 556 -16.32 -36.31 -17.42
N THR A 557 -16.66 -36.52 -16.14
CA THR A 557 -17.97 -37.09 -15.74
C THR A 557 -18.87 -36.09 -15.03
N ALA A 558 -20.20 -36.20 -15.19
CA ALA A 558 -21.19 -35.44 -14.40
C ALA A 558 -21.52 -36.17 -13.07
N PRO A 559 -21.74 -35.46 -11.95
CA PRO A 559 -21.96 -34.00 -11.83
C PRO A 559 -20.73 -33.18 -11.38
N SER A 560 -20.80 -31.88 -11.66
CA SER A 560 -19.77 -30.87 -11.42
C SER A 560 -20.15 -29.92 -10.26
N THR A 561 -19.18 -29.52 -9.42
CA THR A 561 -19.38 -28.62 -8.27
C THR A 561 -18.52 -27.36 -8.40
N TYR A 562 -19.11 -26.20 -8.12
CA TYR A 562 -18.39 -24.91 -8.07
C TYR A 562 -17.73 -24.71 -6.70
N GLN A 563 -16.49 -24.28 -6.73
CA GLN A 563 -15.67 -24.01 -5.56
C GLN A 563 -14.95 -22.68 -5.78
N LEU A 564 -14.86 -21.85 -4.73
CA LEU A 564 -13.91 -20.73 -4.67
C LEU A 564 -12.70 -21.21 -3.88
N ILE A 565 -11.49 -20.97 -4.38
CA ILE A 565 -10.25 -21.26 -3.67
C ILE A 565 -9.37 -20.02 -3.57
N VAL A 566 -8.49 -19.98 -2.58
CA VAL A 566 -7.36 -19.06 -2.52
C VAL A 566 -6.10 -19.89 -2.39
N VAL A 567 -5.15 -19.68 -3.31
CA VAL A 567 -3.91 -20.47 -3.43
C VAL A 567 -2.74 -19.52 -3.57
N ASN A 568 -1.65 -19.75 -2.85
CA ASN A 568 -0.44 -18.93 -2.99
C ASN A 568 0.40 -19.31 -4.22
N GLU A 569 1.40 -18.50 -4.54
CA GLU A 569 2.30 -18.71 -5.68
C GLU A 569 3.11 -20.02 -5.63
N ASP A 570 3.27 -20.63 -4.44
CA ASP A 570 3.89 -21.94 -4.25
C ASP A 570 2.94 -23.12 -4.52
N GLY A 571 1.65 -22.85 -4.74
CA GLY A 571 0.61 -23.85 -4.96
C GLY A 571 -0.04 -24.40 -3.69
N GLU A 572 0.17 -23.75 -2.54
CA GLU A 572 -0.49 -24.09 -1.27
C GLU A 572 -1.93 -23.56 -1.23
N LEU A 573 -2.88 -24.42 -0.85
CA LEU A 573 -4.29 -24.06 -0.74
C LEU A 573 -4.60 -23.45 0.63
N ASN A 574 -4.80 -22.13 0.66
CA ASN A 574 -5.08 -21.36 1.88
C ASN A 574 -6.57 -21.36 2.25
N PHE A 575 -7.46 -21.38 1.25
CA PHE A 575 -8.91 -21.36 1.47
C PHE A 575 -9.68 -22.10 0.39
N SER A 576 -10.82 -22.65 0.78
CA SER A 576 -11.75 -23.36 -0.10
C SER A 576 -13.19 -23.19 0.39
N TYR A 577 -14.07 -22.71 -0.47
CA TYR A 577 -15.51 -22.59 -0.24
C TYR A 577 -16.30 -23.36 -1.31
N TYR A 578 -17.21 -24.23 -0.87
CA TYR A 578 -18.11 -24.97 -1.76
C TYR A 578 -19.50 -24.33 -1.76
N PHE A 579 -20.00 -23.98 -2.95
CA PHE A 579 -21.35 -23.43 -3.07
C PHE A 579 -22.41 -24.52 -2.88
N PRO A 580 -23.58 -24.19 -2.29
CA PRO A 580 -24.70 -25.13 -2.20
C PRO A 580 -25.17 -25.62 -3.58
N ASP A 581 -25.70 -26.83 -3.65
CA ASP A 581 -26.20 -27.42 -4.90
C ASP A 581 -27.30 -26.60 -5.57
N GLU A 582 -28.16 -25.98 -4.77
CA GLU A 582 -29.24 -25.10 -5.22
C GLU A 582 -28.79 -23.68 -5.59
N ALA A 583 -27.49 -23.38 -5.55
CA ALA A 583 -26.97 -22.05 -5.89
C ALA A 583 -26.87 -21.84 -7.41
N THR A 584 -27.29 -20.67 -7.87
CA THR A 584 -27.11 -20.19 -9.25
C THR A 584 -26.74 -18.70 -9.24
N GLY A 585 -26.14 -18.19 -10.32
CA GLY A 585 -25.71 -16.79 -10.40
C GLY A 585 -24.68 -16.46 -9.33
N LEU A 586 -23.58 -17.21 -9.31
CA LEU A 586 -22.53 -17.08 -8.31
C LEU A 586 -21.72 -15.80 -8.54
N THR A 587 -21.44 -15.08 -7.46
CA THR A 587 -20.61 -13.88 -7.46
C THR A 587 -19.63 -13.95 -6.30
N ALA A 588 -18.37 -13.59 -6.57
CA ALA A 588 -17.36 -13.35 -5.55
C ALA A 588 -16.70 -11.98 -5.81
N SER A 589 -16.48 -11.20 -4.75
CA SER A 589 -15.83 -9.90 -4.82
C SER A 589 -15.04 -9.63 -3.55
N LEU A 590 -13.95 -8.87 -3.67
CA LEU A 590 -13.29 -8.26 -2.53
C LEU A 590 -13.97 -6.94 -2.20
N VAL A 591 -14.33 -6.73 -0.93
CA VAL A 591 -15.06 -5.56 -0.46
C VAL A 591 -14.39 -4.96 0.77
N ASN A 592 -14.55 -3.65 0.96
CA ASN A 592 -14.07 -2.90 2.13
C ASN A 592 -12.58 -3.11 2.46
N ILE A 593 -11.73 -3.22 1.43
CA ILE A 593 -10.31 -3.57 1.56
C ILE A 593 -9.55 -2.62 2.52
N SER A 594 -9.93 -1.35 2.53
CA SER A 594 -9.31 -0.30 3.35
C SER A 594 -9.88 -0.18 4.76
N SER A 595 -11.07 -0.72 5.05
CA SER A 595 -11.72 -0.59 6.37
C SER A 595 -11.89 -1.93 7.08
N ASN A 596 -12.65 -2.85 6.51
CA ASN A 596 -12.91 -4.18 7.06
C ASN A 596 -12.94 -5.23 5.93
N PRO A 597 -11.75 -5.64 5.43
CA PRO A 597 -11.63 -6.43 4.21
C PRO A 597 -12.38 -7.76 4.33
N ALA A 598 -13.13 -8.12 3.29
CA ALA A 598 -13.79 -9.43 3.21
C ALA A 598 -13.93 -9.92 1.77
N ILE A 599 -14.06 -11.25 1.62
CA ILE A 599 -14.59 -11.86 0.41
C ILE A 599 -16.11 -11.88 0.53
N TRP A 600 -16.79 -11.10 -0.29
CA TRP A 600 -18.24 -11.15 -0.43
C TRP A 600 -18.64 -12.23 -1.43
N LEU A 601 -19.40 -13.21 -0.95
CA LEU A 601 -19.97 -14.30 -1.72
C LEU A 601 -21.48 -14.05 -1.87
N SER A 602 -21.99 -14.07 -3.09
CA SER A 602 -23.43 -13.96 -3.37
C SER A 602 -23.92 -15.03 -4.34
N TYR A 603 -25.11 -15.57 -4.08
CA TYR A 603 -25.76 -16.55 -4.95
C TYR A 603 -27.28 -16.53 -4.79
N ARG A 604 -28.00 -16.93 -5.84
CA ARG A 604 -29.47 -17.10 -5.85
C ARG A 604 -29.85 -18.56 -5.60
N LYS A 605 -30.86 -18.78 -4.76
CA LYS A 605 -31.42 -20.11 -4.47
C LYS A 605 -32.42 -20.53 -5.53
N ILE A 606 -32.17 -21.69 -6.14
CA ILE A 606 -33.10 -22.35 -7.05
C ILE A 606 -34.37 -22.74 -6.28
N GLY A 607 -35.52 -22.24 -6.75
CA GLY A 607 -36.85 -22.60 -6.25
C GLY A 607 -37.53 -21.53 -5.39
N THR A 608 -36.77 -20.74 -4.62
CA THR A 608 -37.31 -19.59 -3.86
C THR A 608 -37.01 -18.24 -4.50
N ASP A 609 -36.01 -18.18 -5.38
CA ASP A 609 -35.53 -16.94 -6.00
C ASP A 609 -34.83 -15.96 -5.06
N GLU A 610 -34.58 -16.35 -3.82
CA GLU A 610 -33.91 -15.51 -2.83
C GLU A 610 -32.40 -15.44 -3.10
N TYR A 611 -31.84 -14.24 -2.99
CA TYR A 611 -30.40 -14.03 -2.94
C TYR A 611 -29.89 -14.30 -1.52
N VAL A 612 -28.70 -14.87 -1.42
CA VAL A 612 -27.94 -15.00 -0.19
C VAL A 612 -26.63 -14.23 -0.35
N SER A 613 -26.23 -13.53 0.72
CA SER A 613 -24.93 -12.90 0.83
C SER A 613 -24.19 -13.41 2.06
N GLU A 614 -22.91 -13.70 1.88
CA GLU A 614 -21.99 -14.17 2.92
C GLU A 614 -20.67 -13.41 2.82
N PHE A 615 -20.12 -13.00 3.95
CA PHE A 615 -18.89 -12.23 4.03
C PHE A 615 -17.86 -13.02 4.81
N VAL A 616 -16.78 -13.42 4.13
CA VAL A 616 -15.64 -14.12 4.73
C VAL A 616 -14.61 -13.06 5.12
N PRO A 617 -14.36 -12.84 6.41
CA PRO A 617 -13.43 -11.81 6.86
C PRO A 617 -12.01 -12.15 6.38
N LEU A 618 -11.32 -11.11 5.92
CA LEU A 618 -9.91 -11.18 5.60
C LEU A 618 -9.10 -10.46 6.68
N PRO A 619 -7.83 -10.84 6.85
CA PRO A 619 -7.16 -11.99 6.24
C PRO A 619 -7.66 -13.35 6.78
N LEU A 620 -7.44 -14.42 6.00
CA LEU A 620 -8.00 -15.76 6.21
C LEU A 620 -7.36 -16.50 7.40
N ASN A 621 -6.08 -16.25 7.67
CA ASN A 621 -5.38 -16.83 8.81
C ASN A 621 -5.72 -16.08 10.10
N LYS A 622 -5.94 -16.83 11.18
CA LYS A 622 -6.13 -16.27 12.52
C LYS A 622 -4.79 -16.18 13.23
N LEU A 623 -4.61 -15.15 14.05
CA LEU A 623 -3.49 -15.09 14.97
C LEU A 623 -3.59 -16.26 15.96
N GLU A 624 -2.50 -16.99 16.14
CA GLU A 624 -2.40 -18.02 17.17
C GLU A 624 -2.42 -17.35 18.55
N GLY A 625 -3.17 -17.91 19.51
CA GLY A 625 -3.37 -17.32 20.85
C GLY A 625 -4.76 -16.73 21.06
N GLU A 626 -5.04 -16.23 22.27
CA GLU A 626 -6.33 -15.62 22.64
C GLU A 626 -6.22 -14.11 22.91
N GLY A 627 -5.02 -13.53 22.76
CA GLY A 627 -4.75 -12.12 23.03
C GLY A 627 -4.82 -11.74 24.52
N THR A 628 -4.78 -12.73 25.42
CA THR A 628 -4.74 -12.52 26.87
C THR A 628 -3.29 -12.50 27.36
N ALA A 629 -3.03 -11.98 28.56
CA ALA A 629 -1.68 -11.92 29.10
C ALA A 629 -1.04 -13.32 29.25
N GLU A 630 -1.84 -14.34 29.59
CA GLU A 630 -1.39 -15.73 29.71
C GLU A 630 -1.29 -16.48 28.37
N ASN A 631 -1.98 -15.99 27.33
CA ASN A 631 -2.04 -16.59 26.01
C ASN A 631 -2.05 -15.48 24.93
N PRO A 632 -0.92 -14.77 24.74
CA PRO A 632 -0.83 -13.64 23.82
C PRO A 632 -1.01 -14.10 22.37
N TYR A 633 -1.38 -13.17 21.50
CA TYR A 633 -1.33 -13.42 20.06
C TYR A 633 0.12 -13.54 19.59
N LEU A 634 0.44 -14.60 18.86
CA LEU A 634 1.74 -14.83 18.26
C LEU A 634 1.84 -14.16 16.90
N LEU A 635 2.94 -13.46 16.66
CA LEU A 635 3.22 -12.71 15.44
C LEU A 635 4.40 -13.36 14.70
N TYR A 636 4.18 -13.80 13.46
CA TYR A 636 5.19 -14.47 12.64
C TYR A 636 5.66 -13.64 11.44
N THR A 637 4.88 -12.63 11.05
CA THR A 637 5.07 -11.91 9.78
C THR A 637 4.72 -10.42 9.91
N ALA A 638 5.10 -9.61 8.92
CA ALA A 638 4.75 -8.19 8.87
C ALA A 638 3.23 -7.97 8.87
N GLY A 639 2.49 -8.84 8.16
CA GLY A 639 1.02 -8.81 8.14
C GLY A 639 0.39 -9.17 9.49
N ASP A 640 1.03 -10.00 10.32
CA ASP A 640 0.56 -10.26 11.69
C ASP A 640 0.80 -9.03 12.57
N PHE A 641 1.99 -8.43 12.47
CA PHE A 641 2.36 -7.24 13.24
C PHE A 641 1.40 -6.07 12.95
N ALA A 642 1.03 -5.87 11.68
CA ALA A 642 0.10 -4.82 11.28
C ALA A 642 -1.32 -4.99 11.88
N ARG A 643 -1.69 -6.20 12.34
CA ARG A 643 -3.00 -6.49 12.96
C ARG A 643 -3.10 -6.08 14.41
N ILE A 644 -2.01 -5.61 15.04
CA ILE A 644 -2.08 -5.04 16.40
C ILE A 644 -3.12 -3.91 16.46
N LYS A 645 -3.27 -3.13 15.38
CA LYS A 645 -4.30 -2.08 15.24
C LYS A 645 -5.73 -2.55 15.48
N ASN A 646 -6.01 -3.84 15.24
CA ASN A 646 -7.35 -4.40 15.34
C ASN A 646 -7.78 -4.63 16.80
N ASN A 647 -6.84 -4.77 17.74
CA ASN A 647 -7.15 -4.92 19.16
C ASN A 647 -6.05 -4.37 20.07
N LEU A 648 -6.05 -3.05 20.26
CA LEU A 648 -5.09 -2.33 21.08
C LEU A 648 -5.08 -2.69 22.59
N LYS A 649 -5.99 -3.56 23.04
CA LYS A 649 -6.06 -4.04 24.43
C LYS A 649 -5.50 -5.45 24.61
N ALA A 650 -5.21 -6.15 23.52
CA ALA A 650 -4.70 -7.51 23.55
C ALA A 650 -3.19 -7.56 23.84
N HIS A 651 -2.72 -8.73 24.22
CA HIS A 651 -1.31 -9.01 24.44
C HIS A 651 -0.73 -9.75 23.23
N TYR A 652 0.49 -9.38 22.84
CA TYR A 652 1.17 -9.85 21.64
C TYR A 652 2.57 -10.33 21.98
N ARG A 653 3.04 -11.35 21.27
CA ARG A 653 4.40 -11.86 21.35
C ARG A 653 4.94 -12.23 19.97
N LEU A 654 6.15 -11.82 19.64
CA LEU A 654 6.82 -12.24 18.41
C LEU A 654 7.21 -13.72 18.55
N ALA A 655 6.96 -14.48 17.48
CA ALA A 655 7.30 -15.90 17.40
C ALA A 655 8.37 -16.18 16.32
N ASP A 656 8.70 -15.18 15.52
CA ASP A 656 9.79 -15.19 14.55
C ASP A 656 10.34 -13.78 14.36
N ASP A 657 11.49 -13.67 13.69
CA ASP A 657 11.96 -12.38 13.15
C ASP A 657 11.01 -11.93 12.02
N ILE A 658 10.68 -10.63 12.01
CA ILE A 658 9.71 -10.04 11.10
C ILE A 658 10.41 -9.08 10.15
N ASP A 659 10.41 -9.40 8.86
CA ASP A 659 10.88 -8.49 7.81
C ASP A 659 9.69 -7.79 7.14
N PHE A 660 9.73 -6.45 7.09
CA PHE A 660 8.75 -5.64 6.38
C PHE A 660 9.08 -5.48 4.89
N ASP A 661 10.27 -5.87 4.42
CA ASP A 661 10.70 -5.77 3.01
C ASP A 661 10.53 -4.35 2.44
N GLY A 662 10.79 -3.32 3.27
CA GLY A 662 10.59 -1.92 2.92
C GLY A 662 9.12 -1.47 2.85
N THR A 663 8.18 -2.33 3.25
CA THR A 663 6.76 -2.00 3.29
C THR A 663 6.47 -0.93 4.34
N THR A 664 5.64 0.04 3.96
CA THR A 664 5.18 1.08 4.89
C THR A 664 4.17 0.53 5.87
N LEU A 665 4.41 0.73 7.16
CA LEU A 665 3.44 0.45 8.22
C LEU A 665 2.65 1.71 8.54
N ASP A 666 1.32 1.63 8.41
CA ASP A 666 0.44 2.66 8.94
C ASP A 666 0.45 2.63 10.47
N GLY A 667 0.74 3.78 11.08
CA GLY A 667 0.72 3.94 12.53
C GLY A 667 -0.65 3.60 13.14
N PHE A 668 -0.63 3.03 14.34
CA PHE A 668 -1.83 2.58 15.02
C PHE A 668 -2.47 3.74 15.78
N SER A 669 -3.62 4.20 15.28
CA SER A 669 -4.42 5.23 15.93
C SER A 669 -5.12 4.70 17.18
N GLY A 670 -5.07 5.47 18.27
CA GLY A 670 -5.70 5.13 19.55
C GLY A 670 -4.69 4.80 20.64
N THR A 671 -5.17 4.24 21.75
CA THR A 671 -4.35 3.94 22.93
C THR A 671 -4.11 2.45 23.08
N PHE A 672 -2.85 2.03 22.94
CA PHE A 672 -2.42 0.67 23.22
C PHE A 672 -2.25 0.45 24.72
N THR A 673 -3.11 -0.39 25.31
CA THR A 673 -3.07 -0.75 26.73
C THR A 673 -2.64 -2.19 26.99
N GLY A 674 -2.34 -2.95 25.92
CA GLY A 674 -1.87 -4.32 25.96
C GLY A 674 -0.38 -4.48 26.31
N SER A 675 0.25 -5.55 25.82
CA SER A 675 1.71 -5.72 25.86
C SER A 675 2.25 -6.24 24.53
N LEU A 676 3.50 -5.88 24.21
CA LEU A 676 4.25 -6.38 23.05
C LEU A 676 5.57 -6.97 23.54
N ASP A 677 5.69 -8.30 23.46
CA ASP A 677 6.88 -9.05 23.86
C ASP A 677 7.62 -9.51 22.60
N GLY A 678 8.77 -8.93 22.31
CA GLY A 678 9.61 -9.33 21.18
C GLY A 678 10.24 -10.71 21.33
N ALA A 679 10.28 -11.27 22.54
CA ALA A 679 10.91 -12.57 22.80
C ALA A 679 12.37 -12.71 22.32
N GLY A 680 13.07 -11.59 22.09
CA GLY A 680 14.41 -11.52 21.52
C GLY A 680 14.46 -11.40 20.00
N HIS A 681 13.31 -11.34 19.32
CA HIS A 681 13.21 -11.24 17.86
C HIS A 681 13.39 -9.82 17.32
N THR A 682 13.68 -9.75 16.03
CA THR A 682 13.91 -8.50 15.30
C THR A 682 12.75 -8.18 14.36
N VAL A 683 12.37 -6.90 14.31
CA VAL A 683 11.51 -6.31 13.27
C VAL A 683 12.40 -5.47 12.35
N SER A 684 12.52 -5.83 11.07
CA SER A 684 13.48 -5.25 10.13
C SER A 684 12.84 -4.57 8.93
N ASN A 685 13.59 -3.66 8.28
CA ASN A 685 13.23 -2.98 7.03
C ASN A 685 11.87 -2.24 7.08
N LEU A 686 11.54 -1.72 8.25
CA LEU A 686 10.29 -1.01 8.50
C LEU A 686 10.35 0.42 7.94
N VAL A 687 9.33 0.80 7.18
CA VAL A 687 9.13 2.20 6.74
C VAL A 687 7.98 2.85 7.49
N LEU A 688 8.23 4.00 8.10
CA LEU A 688 7.23 4.83 8.80
C LEU A 688 7.17 6.23 8.17
N SER A 689 5.95 6.70 7.91
CA SER A 689 5.71 8.03 7.34
C SER A 689 4.60 8.75 8.11
N GLY A 690 4.91 9.92 8.67
CA GLY A 690 3.94 10.81 9.33
C GLY A 690 3.45 10.38 10.73
N ALA A 691 3.52 9.09 11.08
CA ALA A 691 3.05 8.56 12.36
C ALA A 691 4.02 7.51 12.95
N PRO A 692 4.11 7.40 14.29
CA PRO A 692 4.80 6.30 14.98
C PRO A 692 4.01 4.99 14.90
N ILE A 693 4.61 3.85 15.29
CA ILE A 693 3.90 2.57 15.40
C ILE A 693 2.67 2.70 16.30
N PHE A 694 2.83 3.28 17.50
CA PHE A 694 1.74 3.56 18.42
C PHE A 694 1.58 5.06 18.63
N ASP A 695 0.38 5.60 18.38
CA ASP A 695 0.09 7.00 18.70
C ASP A 695 0.21 7.24 20.23
N MET A 696 -0.43 6.38 21.02
CA MET A 696 -0.39 6.43 22.48
C MET A 696 -0.26 5.04 23.12
N THR A 697 0.47 4.95 24.23
CA THR A 697 0.53 3.74 25.06
C THR A 697 0.17 4.02 26.52
N GLY A 698 -0.47 3.03 27.15
CA GLY A 698 -0.86 3.03 28.55
C GLY A 698 -1.92 4.07 28.92
N GLU A 699 -2.35 4.05 30.19
CA GLU A 699 -3.41 4.91 30.69
C GLU A 699 -3.16 5.31 32.15
N VAL A 700 -3.34 6.60 32.47
CA VAL A 700 -3.09 7.11 33.81
C VAL A 700 -4.24 6.74 34.76
N GLY A 701 -3.91 6.22 35.94
CA GLY A 701 -4.87 6.05 37.04
C GLY A 701 -5.74 4.78 36.98
N THR A 702 -5.53 3.91 36.00
CA THR A 702 -6.22 2.60 35.89
C THR A 702 -5.51 1.49 36.66
N GLY A 703 -4.22 1.67 36.95
CA GLY A 703 -3.36 0.64 37.54
C GLY A 703 -2.91 -0.44 36.54
N LEU A 704 -3.27 -0.31 35.26
CA LEU A 704 -2.74 -1.12 34.18
C LEU A 704 -1.38 -0.55 33.74
N THR A 705 -0.44 -1.43 33.41
CA THR A 705 0.88 -1.05 32.90
C THR A 705 1.06 -1.70 31.54
N THR A 706 1.25 -0.89 30.51
CA THR A 706 1.63 -1.36 29.17
C THR A 706 3.11 -1.70 29.17
N GLU A 707 3.47 -2.83 28.58
CA GLU A 707 4.84 -3.33 28.51
C GLU A 707 5.23 -3.58 27.04
N ILE A 708 6.36 -3.02 26.62
CA ILE A 708 7.01 -3.29 25.35
C ILE A 708 8.42 -3.77 25.68
N LYS A 709 8.78 -5.00 25.31
CA LYS A 709 10.05 -5.56 25.75
C LYS A 709 10.70 -6.52 24.78
N ASP A 710 12.00 -6.75 25.00
CA ASP A 710 12.81 -7.80 24.37
C ASP A 710 12.67 -7.81 22.83
N ILE A 711 12.73 -6.63 22.21
CA ILE A 711 12.49 -6.44 20.77
C ILE A 711 13.54 -5.53 20.15
N THR A 712 14.03 -5.90 18.97
CA THR A 712 14.92 -5.06 18.16
C THR A 712 14.20 -4.56 16.92
N PHE A 713 14.23 -3.26 16.65
CA PHE A 713 13.82 -2.68 15.38
C PHE A 713 15.08 -2.35 14.56
N SER A 714 15.32 -3.05 13.45
CA SER A 714 16.53 -2.90 12.63
C SER A 714 16.20 -2.24 11.28
N HIS A 715 17.10 -1.40 10.76
CA HIS A 715 16.98 -0.76 9.44
C HIS A 715 15.65 0.01 9.26
N VAL A 716 15.32 0.85 10.25
CA VAL A 716 14.08 1.65 10.20
C VAL A 716 14.31 2.91 9.37
N THR A 717 13.47 3.11 8.36
CA THR A 717 13.40 4.38 7.62
C THR A 717 12.19 5.18 8.07
N LEU A 718 12.42 6.40 8.54
CA LEU A 718 11.39 7.26 9.11
C LEU A 718 11.37 8.62 8.43
N THR A 719 10.19 9.04 7.94
CA THR A 719 9.97 10.37 7.38
C THR A 719 8.84 11.10 8.11
N ASP A 720 9.11 12.30 8.62
CA ASP A 720 8.13 13.22 9.22
C ASP A 720 7.24 12.63 10.35
N ALA A 721 7.69 11.59 11.05
CA ALA A 721 7.04 11.06 12.25
C ALA A 721 7.73 11.58 13.54
N THR A 722 7.03 11.56 14.68
CA THR A 722 7.57 12.10 15.95
C THR A 722 8.48 11.13 16.72
N SER A 723 8.40 9.83 16.39
CA SER A 723 9.15 8.74 17.01
C SER A 723 8.99 7.47 16.17
N VAL A 724 9.81 6.44 16.40
CA VAL A 724 9.60 5.10 15.82
C VAL A 724 8.47 4.38 16.54
N ILE A 725 8.58 4.24 17.87
CA ILE A 725 7.71 3.32 18.62
C ILE A 725 6.45 4.02 19.15
N VAL A 726 6.58 5.09 19.94
CA VAL A 726 5.43 5.69 20.65
C VAL A 726 5.37 7.22 20.61
N GLY A 727 4.28 7.79 20.13
CA GLY A 727 4.04 9.24 20.20
C GLY A 727 3.95 9.75 21.65
N SER A 728 3.04 9.20 22.45
CA SER A 728 2.97 9.52 23.89
C SER A 728 2.77 8.29 24.78
N ALA A 729 3.75 8.04 25.64
CA ALA A 729 3.75 6.96 26.61
C ALA A 729 3.30 7.43 27.99
N TYR A 730 2.29 6.76 28.55
CA TYR A 730 1.74 7.00 29.88
C TYR A 730 1.87 5.74 30.72
N SER A 731 2.62 5.78 31.81
CA SER A 731 2.85 4.59 32.67
C SER A 731 3.25 3.33 31.88
N THR A 732 4.11 3.50 30.86
CA THR A 732 4.55 2.41 29.98
C THR A 732 5.96 1.97 30.34
N LYS A 733 6.20 0.66 30.31
CA LYS A 733 7.51 0.05 30.52
C LYS A 733 8.11 -0.39 29.20
N PHE A 734 9.29 0.12 28.91
CA PHE A 734 10.17 -0.32 27.83
C PHE A 734 11.36 -1.05 28.47
N GLU A 735 11.50 -2.34 28.19
CA GLU A 735 12.59 -3.16 28.73
C GLU A 735 13.32 -3.89 27.61
N ASN A 736 14.63 -3.66 27.44
CA ASN A 736 15.41 -4.29 26.36
C ASN A 736 14.81 -4.03 24.96
N VAL A 737 14.47 -2.76 24.71
CA VAL A 737 13.93 -2.28 23.44
C VAL A 737 15.04 -1.59 22.67
N TYR A 738 15.35 -2.09 21.49
CA TYR A 738 16.47 -1.63 20.69
C TYR A 738 16.02 -1.10 19.34
N ILE A 739 16.67 -0.03 18.88
CA ILE A 739 16.58 0.46 17.51
C ILE A 739 18.00 0.44 16.94
N TYR A 740 18.22 -0.29 15.84
CA TYR A 740 19.51 -0.40 15.17
C TYR A 740 19.39 0.14 13.74
N ALA A 741 20.37 0.90 13.27
CA ALA A 741 20.40 1.47 11.92
C ALA A 741 19.15 2.32 11.57
N LEU A 742 18.80 3.26 12.46
CA LEU A 742 17.71 4.22 12.20
C LEU A 742 18.17 5.30 11.22
N ASN A 743 17.42 5.50 10.13
CA ASN A 743 17.52 6.67 9.28
C ASN A 743 16.24 7.52 9.42
N ALA A 744 16.35 8.67 10.09
CA ALA A 744 15.22 9.57 10.35
C ALA A 744 15.40 10.91 9.65
N GLN A 745 14.45 11.28 8.78
CA GLN A 745 14.38 12.57 8.11
C GLN A 745 13.14 13.34 8.58
N ILE A 746 13.37 14.43 9.33
CA ILE A 746 12.30 15.27 9.89
C ILE A 746 12.37 16.65 9.26
N SER A 747 11.46 16.91 8.32
CA SER A 747 11.35 18.19 7.60
C SER A 747 10.29 19.11 8.21
N GLY A 748 9.29 18.56 8.90
CA GLY A 748 8.34 19.32 9.69
C GLY A 748 8.96 19.91 10.98
N LYS A 749 8.40 21.01 11.50
CA LYS A 749 8.77 21.61 12.81
C LYS A 749 8.39 20.75 14.03
N SER A 750 8.24 19.45 13.84
CA SER A 750 7.87 18.48 14.86
C SER A 750 9.09 18.14 15.70
N ASN A 751 8.90 17.95 17.00
CA ASN A 751 9.96 17.46 17.88
C ASN A 751 10.08 15.94 17.77
N PHE A 752 11.25 15.41 18.11
CA PHE A 752 11.58 14.01 17.85
C PHE A 752 12.25 13.30 19.03
N GLY A 753 11.79 12.08 19.31
CA GLY A 753 12.47 11.13 20.18
C GLY A 753 12.36 9.72 19.59
N ALA A 754 13.47 9.01 19.38
CA ALA A 754 13.45 7.77 18.59
C ALA A 754 12.55 6.68 19.18
N ILE A 755 12.61 6.42 20.49
CA ILE A 755 11.75 5.42 21.15
C ILE A 755 10.39 6.03 21.43
N ALA A 756 10.36 7.18 22.12
CA ALA A 756 9.11 7.87 22.41
C ALA A 756 9.24 9.38 22.29
N ASN A 757 8.30 10.04 21.63
CA ASN A 757 8.29 11.51 21.63
C ASN A 757 8.04 12.05 23.06
N ALA A 758 7.22 11.37 23.87
CA ALA A 758 7.13 11.71 25.28
C ALA A 758 6.87 10.51 26.20
N ALA A 759 7.68 10.41 27.26
CA ALA A 759 7.52 9.44 28.35
C ALA A 759 7.04 10.16 29.62
N ARG A 760 5.82 9.84 30.06
CA ARG A 760 5.15 10.53 31.17
C ARG A 760 4.56 9.57 32.20
N TYR A 761 4.33 10.12 33.40
CA TYR A 761 3.55 9.48 34.47
C TYR A 761 4.05 8.08 34.83
N SER A 762 5.27 8.00 35.35
CA SER A 762 5.89 6.74 35.78
C SER A 762 6.11 5.76 34.64
N SER A 763 6.47 6.29 33.46
CA SER A 763 7.04 5.46 32.40
C SER A 763 8.49 5.10 32.73
N GLU A 764 8.94 3.95 32.27
CA GLU A 764 10.27 3.40 32.56
C GLU A 764 10.90 2.92 31.25
N LEU A 765 12.08 3.43 30.90
CA LEU A 765 12.90 2.91 29.81
C LEU A 765 14.15 2.30 30.43
N THR A 766 14.29 0.98 30.38
CA THR A 766 15.40 0.25 31.01
C THR A 766 16.05 -0.68 30.01
N GLY A 767 17.38 -0.65 29.89
CA GLY A 767 18.07 -1.53 28.93
C GLY A 767 17.79 -1.17 27.47
N CYS A 768 17.38 0.07 27.17
CA CYS A 768 16.96 0.46 25.83
C CYS A 768 18.11 1.10 25.04
N ALA A 769 18.16 0.94 23.73
CA ALA A 769 19.22 1.54 22.93
C ALA A 769 18.77 2.02 21.55
N VAL A 770 19.44 3.04 21.05
CA VAL A 770 19.35 3.50 19.66
C VAL A 770 20.77 3.57 19.12
N LEU A 771 21.14 2.65 18.23
CA LEU A 771 22.52 2.43 17.79
C LEU A 771 22.65 2.57 16.28
N ALA A 772 23.85 2.94 15.82
CA ALA A 772 24.18 3.15 14.40
C ALA A 772 23.17 4.07 13.68
N SER A 773 22.69 5.11 14.37
CA SER A 773 21.59 5.96 13.88
C SER A 773 22.08 7.23 13.15
N ASP A 774 21.29 7.70 12.19
CA ASP A 774 21.41 9.02 11.58
C ASP A 774 20.07 9.75 11.64
N ILE A 775 19.99 10.75 12.52
CA ILE A 775 18.79 11.55 12.78
C ILE A 775 19.02 12.97 12.26
N ASN A 776 18.33 13.32 11.18
CA ASN A 776 18.40 14.63 10.56
C ASN A 776 17.08 15.40 10.73
N ALA A 777 17.08 16.34 11.67
CA ALA A 777 15.91 17.10 12.11
C ALA A 777 16.22 18.60 12.28
N PRO A 778 16.72 19.29 11.24
CA PRO A 778 17.27 20.65 11.34
C PRO A 778 16.20 21.72 11.63
N GLU A 779 14.91 21.42 11.44
CA GLU A 779 13.81 22.35 11.73
C GLU A 779 13.11 22.07 13.07
N SER A 780 13.47 20.97 13.75
CA SER A 780 12.86 20.57 15.02
C SER A 780 13.33 21.47 16.16
N ALA A 781 12.39 21.94 16.98
CA ALA A 781 12.73 22.75 18.15
C ALA A 781 13.49 21.93 19.22
N GLY A 782 13.16 20.64 19.34
CA GLY A 782 13.81 19.72 20.27
C GLY A 782 13.96 18.31 19.69
N VAL A 783 15.15 17.72 19.90
CA VAL A 783 15.45 16.33 19.53
C VAL A 783 16.13 15.63 20.69
N GLY A 784 15.65 14.44 21.03
CA GLY A 784 16.30 13.54 21.98
C GLY A 784 16.64 12.22 21.33
N GLY A 785 17.83 11.67 21.61
CA GLY A 785 18.25 10.40 21.02
C GLY A 785 17.31 9.24 21.35
N LEU A 786 16.73 9.20 22.55
CA LEU A 786 15.72 8.21 22.96
C LEU A 786 14.34 8.85 23.11
N VAL A 787 14.25 9.96 23.85
CA VAL A 787 12.97 10.64 24.11
C VAL A 787 13.04 12.15 23.91
N TYR A 788 11.99 12.78 23.40
CA TYR A 788 11.95 14.25 23.41
C TYR A 788 11.62 14.76 24.83
N ILE A 789 10.51 14.35 25.43
CA ILE A 789 10.13 14.73 26.80
C ILE A 789 10.20 13.56 27.78
N LEU A 790 10.83 13.80 28.94
CA LEU A 790 10.75 12.94 30.13
C LEU A 790 10.09 13.69 31.29
N SER A 791 8.97 13.16 31.82
CA SER A 791 8.29 13.72 32.99
C SER A 791 7.81 12.65 33.97
N ASN A 792 8.13 12.82 35.25
CA ASN A 792 7.88 11.90 36.35
C ASN A 792 8.19 10.44 35.96
N SER A 793 9.29 10.21 35.25
CA SER A 793 9.61 8.95 34.58
C SER A 793 11.12 8.67 34.64
N THR A 794 11.53 7.43 34.35
CA THR A 794 12.91 6.98 34.51
C THR A 794 13.48 6.44 33.20
N ILE A 795 14.73 6.82 32.91
CA ILE A 795 15.58 6.16 31.90
C ILE A 795 16.79 5.57 32.63
N ALA A 796 17.04 4.28 32.45
CA ALA A 796 18.13 3.59 33.12
C ALA A 796 18.84 2.62 32.16
N SER A 797 20.16 2.49 32.30
CA SER A 797 20.92 1.43 31.63
C SER A 797 20.70 1.44 30.12
N SER A 798 20.75 2.62 29.50
CA SER A 798 20.31 2.86 28.12
C SER A 798 21.36 3.60 27.29
N ALA A 799 21.39 3.38 25.98
CA ALA A 799 22.44 3.94 25.12
C ALA A 799 21.94 4.66 23.87
N PHE A 800 22.70 5.66 23.43
CA PHE A 800 22.57 6.26 22.11
C PHE A 800 23.92 6.26 21.38
N GLU A 801 23.94 5.74 20.14
CA GLU A 801 25.07 5.83 19.22
C GLU A 801 24.62 6.28 17.83
N GLY A 802 25.32 7.28 17.29
CA GLY A 802 25.02 7.80 15.95
C GLY A 802 25.27 9.29 15.77
N ASN A 803 24.59 9.86 14.79
CA ASN A 803 24.61 11.27 14.45
C ASN A 803 23.23 11.90 14.68
N ILE A 804 23.19 13.09 15.31
CA ILE A 804 21.96 13.89 15.42
C ILE A 804 22.22 15.32 14.97
N ILE A 805 21.36 15.80 14.06
CA ILE A 805 21.25 17.21 13.67
C ILE A 805 19.87 17.70 14.11
N ALA A 806 19.84 18.75 14.94
CA ALA A 806 18.62 19.33 15.50
C ALA A 806 18.54 20.85 15.26
N GLY A 807 17.34 21.41 15.26
CA GLY A 807 17.12 22.84 15.03
C GLY A 807 17.47 23.74 16.21
N ASN A 808 17.24 23.35 17.48
CA ASN A 808 17.59 24.22 18.61
C ASN A 808 18.06 23.47 19.86
N THR A 809 17.19 22.64 20.45
CA THR A 809 17.47 21.90 21.68
C THR A 809 17.80 20.44 21.33
N LEU A 810 18.90 19.92 21.86
CA LEU A 810 19.39 18.58 21.59
C LEU A 810 19.88 17.89 22.87
N GLY A 811 19.40 16.67 23.10
CA GLY A 811 19.93 15.77 24.13
C GLY A 811 20.28 14.41 23.56
N GLY A 812 21.47 13.87 23.86
CA GLY A 812 21.83 12.53 23.41
C GLY A 812 20.92 11.42 23.93
N ILE A 813 20.26 11.62 25.08
CA ILE A 813 19.20 10.72 25.59
C ILE A 813 17.83 11.42 25.56
N ALA A 814 17.72 12.58 26.21
CA ALA A 814 16.46 13.29 26.39
C ALA A 814 16.58 14.77 25.97
N ALA A 815 15.69 15.28 25.12
CA ALA A 815 15.74 16.71 24.81
C ALA A 815 15.38 17.57 26.05
N GLU A 816 14.33 17.16 26.78
CA GLU A 816 13.79 17.88 27.93
C GLU A 816 13.41 16.93 29.07
N ILE A 817 14.05 17.12 30.23
CA ILE A 817 13.63 16.51 31.49
C ILE A 817 12.82 17.56 32.27
N GLN A 818 11.51 17.40 32.40
CA GLN A 818 10.64 18.50 32.85
C GLN A 818 10.63 18.76 34.35
N ASP A 819 11.00 17.76 35.15
CA ASP A 819 10.81 17.80 36.59
C ASP A 819 11.91 17.06 37.37
N ALA A 820 12.02 17.42 38.65
CA ALA A 820 12.96 16.82 39.59
C ALA A 820 12.59 15.40 40.05
N LYS A 821 11.45 14.85 39.61
CA LYS A 821 11.05 13.46 39.91
C LYS A 821 11.58 12.49 38.86
N SER A 822 11.94 13.01 37.69
CA SER A 822 12.49 12.22 36.61
C SER A 822 13.94 11.86 36.87
N THR A 823 14.36 10.68 36.42
CA THR A 823 15.72 10.19 36.62
C THR A 823 16.31 9.63 35.33
N VAL A 824 17.59 9.90 35.08
CA VAL A 824 18.37 9.32 33.99
C VAL A 824 19.64 8.75 34.61
N SER A 825 19.88 7.45 34.47
CA SER A 825 21.04 6.83 35.12
C SER A 825 21.67 5.71 34.32
N ASN A 826 22.96 5.45 34.52
CA ASN A 826 23.68 4.37 33.83
C ASN A 826 23.53 4.46 32.31
N CYS A 827 23.55 5.67 31.74
CA CYS A 827 23.35 5.84 30.31
C CYS A 827 24.68 6.12 29.59
N HIS A 828 24.79 5.63 28.36
CA HIS A 828 25.96 5.84 27.52
C HIS A 828 25.58 6.57 26.24
N VAL A 829 26.27 7.65 25.90
CA VAL A 829 26.09 8.35 24.63
C VAL A 829 27.40 8.37 23.88
N LYS A 830 27.44 7.85 22.66
CA LYS A 830 28.59 7.88 21.76
C LYS A 830 28.16 8.49 20.43
N ALA A 831 28.21 9.81 20.33
CA ALA A 831 27.52 10.49 19.23
C ALA A 831 28.19 11.77 18.72
N SER A 832 27.88 12.09 17.47
CA SER A 832 28.06 13.43 16.89
C SER A 832 26.77 14.21 17.07
N LEU A 833 26.78 15.24 17.92
CA LEU A 833 25.60 16.02 18.31
C LEU A 833 25.71 17.44 17.78
N THR A 834 24.84 17.81 16.83
CA THR A 834 24.81 19.15 16.23
C THR A 834 23.46 19.83 16.42
N ALA A 835 23.46 21.03 16.98
CA ALA A 835 22.25 21.87 17.02
C ALA A 835 22.59 23.36 16.97
N ASN A 836 21.58 24.22 16.94
CA ASN A 836 21.82 25.66 16.97
C ASN A 836 22.34 26.09 18.35
N ASN A 837 21.60 25.83 19.44
CA ASN A 837 21.86 26.50 20.71
C ASN A 837 22.06 25.61 21.94
N THR A 838 21.02 24.86 22.32
CA THR A 838 20.98 24.15 23.61
C THR A 838 21.35 22.70 23.40
N ILE A 839 22.54 22.28 23.83
CA ILE A 839 23.02 20.91 23.61
C ILE A 839 23.54 20.31 24.90
N GLY A 840 22.97 19.15 25.26
CA GLY A 840 23.48 18.30 26.32
C GLY A 840 23.85 16.92 25.80
N GLY A 841 24.98 16.38 26.21
CA GLY A 841 25.33 14.99 25.87
C GLY A 841 24.32 13.98 26.39
N ILE A 842 23.69 14.23 27.55
CA ILE A 842 22.56 13.43 28.05
C ILE A 842 21.24 14.17 27.87
N ALA A 843 21.14 15.40 28.38
CA ALA A 843 19.90 16.18 28.39
C ALA A 843 20.07 17.59 27.85
N GLY A 844 19.28 17.98 26.85
CA GLY A 844 19.29 19.36 26.35
C GLY A 844 18.89 20.35 27.45
N GLU A 845 17.69 20.15 28.00
CA GLU A 845 17.14 20.93 29.12
C GLU A 845 16.79 20.02 30.30
N SER A 846 17.05 20.48 31.52
CA SER A 846 16.72 19.74 32.73
C SER A 846 16.08 20.64 33.80
N GLY A 847 14.88 20.26 34.22
CA GLY A 847 14.14 20.70 35.40
C GLY A 847 14.68 20.13 36.71
N ARG A 848 15.96 19.73 36.72
CA ARG A 848 16.69 19.09 37.83
C ARG A 848 16.27 17.67 38.15
N GLY A 849 15.88 16.89 37.14
CA GLY A 849 15.86 15.44 37.26
C GLY A 849 17.26 14.92 37.57
N LEU A 850 17.37 13.84 38.36
CA LEU A 850 18.66 13.27 38.73
C LEU A 850 19.28 12.60 37.50
N ILE A 851 20.45 13.09 37.08
CA ILE A 851 21.29 12.50 36.03
C ILE A 851 22.54 11.94 36.68
N SER A 852 22.70 10.61 36.69
CA SER A 852 23.84 9.97 37.35
C SER A 852 24.48 8.81 36.61
N ASP A 853 25.76 8.58 36.90
CA ASP A 853 26.50 7.41 36.43
C ASP A 853 26.45 7.27 34.89
N CYS A 854 26.47 8.40 34.17
CA CYS A 854 26.42 8.44 32.70
C CYS A 854 27.81 8.69 32.10
N LEU A 855 28.04 8.14 30.91
CA LEU A 855 29.24 8.35 30.09
C LEU A 855 28.85 9.00 28.77
N VAL A 856 29.61 10.01 28.34
CA VAL A 856 29.39 10.70 27.05
C VAL A 856 30.68 10.78 26.26
N GLU A 857 30.67 10.25 25.03
CA GLU A 857 31.74 10.20 24.04
C GLU A 857 31.27 10.83 22.70
N GLY A 858 32.23 11.11 21.81
CA GLY A 858 31.98 11.74 20.51
C GLY A 858 32.20 13.25 20.52
N ASP A 859 31.34 14.02 19.84
CA ASP A 859 31.54 15.45 19.60
C ASP A 859 30.24 16.25 19.76
N ILE A 860 30.34 17.47 20.28
CA ILE A 860 29.23 18.42 20.35
C ILE A 860 29.55 19.66 19.53
N THR A 861 28.63 20.06 18.64
CA THR A 861 28.74 21.27 17.82
C THR A 861 27.49 22.13 17.95
N ALA A 862 27.63 23.30 18.56
CA ALA A 862 26.59 24.33 18.57
C ALA A 862 26.90 25.39 17.50
N THR A 863 25.91 25.74 16.67
CA THR A 863 26.13 26.53 15.46
C THR A 863 25.63 27.97 15.53
N GLU A 864 24.66 28.29 16.40
CA GLU A 864 24.05 29.61 16.50
C GLU A 864 23.74 30.03 17.95
N ALA A 865 24.27 31.18 18.35
CA ALA A 865 23.98 31.75 19.67
C ALA A 865 22.52 32.23 19.76
N GLY A 866 21.87 31.85 20.85
CA GLY A 866 20.55 32.28 21.26
C GLY A 866 20.63 33.59 22.03
N ARG A 867 19.47 34.13 22.41
CA ARG A 867 19.39 35.36 23.18
C ARG A 867 18.38 35.25 24.31
N SER A 868 18.79 35.63 25.50
CA SER A 868 17.91 35.79 26.65
C SER A 868 17.90 37.26 27.09
N TYR A 869 16.77 37.75 27.59
CA TYR A 869 16.71 39.10 28.15
C TYR A 869 17.15 39.05 29.61
N SER A 870 18.19 39.82 29.96
CA SER A 870 18.62 40.01 31.33
C SER A 870 18.18 41.40 31.81
N TYR A 871 17.36 41.42 32.85
CA TYR A 871 16.99 42.65 33.56
C TYR A 871 18.20 43.21 34.30
N TYR A 872 19.08 42.35 34.81
CA TYR A 872 20.31 42.77 35.48
C TYR A 872 21.30 43.46 34.53
N ALA A 873 21.47 42.92 33.32
CA ALA A 873 22.29 43.54 32.27
C ALA A 873 21.56 44.65 31.50
N ASN A 874 20.26 44.83 31.74
CA ASN A 874 19.37 45.76 31.06
C ASN A 874 19.43 45.61 29.52
N GLY A 875 19.28 44.39 29.03
CA GLY A 875 19.34 44.10 27.59
C GLY A 875 19.34 42.62 27.24
N TRP A 876 19.43 42.34 25.93
CA TRP A 876 19.60 40.99 25.41
C TRP A 876 21.05 40.54 25.56
N VAL A 877 21.26 39.37 26.17
CA VAL A 877 22.56 38.70 26.27
C VAL A 877 22.58 37.51 25.33
N ASN A 878 23.72 37.29 24.67
CA ASN A 878 23.91 36.09 23.85
C ASN A 878 24.27 34.92 24.77
N GLU A 879 23.75 33.73 24.48
CA GLU A 879 24.07 32.49 25.19
C GLU A 879 24.16 31.33 24.20
N ILE A 880 25.06 30.37 24.48
CA ILE A 880 25.18 29.09 23.80
C ILE A 880 25.15 28.02 24.89
N ASN A 881 24.02 27.34 25.09
CA ASN A 881 23.76 26.53 26.28
C ASN A 881 24.31 25.11 26.07
N VAL A 882 25.62 24.93 26.22
CA VAL A 882 26.32 23.69 25.81
C VAL A 882 27.01 23.01 26.99
N GLY A 883 26.66 21.75 27.25
CA GLY A 883 27.30 20.92 28.27
C GLY A 883 27.44 19.46 27.86
N GLY A 884 28.53 18.82 28.24
CA GLY A 884 28.73 17.39 27.97
C GLY A 884 27.71 16.47 28.65
N ILE A 885 27.01 16.93 29.70
CA ILE A 885 25.89 16.21 30.31
C ILE A 885 24.57 16.98 30.12
N VAL A 886 24.52 18.26 30.49
CA VAL A 886 23.30 19.09 30.40
C VAL A 886 23.56 20.40 29.66
N GLY A 887 22.73 20.74 28.68
CA GLY A 887 22.80 22.05 28.00
C GLY A 887 22.33 23.19 28.90
N ASN A 888 21.09 23.11 29.41
CA ASN A 888 20.51 24.09 30.32
C ASN A 888 19.89 23.42 31.56
N LEU A 889 20.43 23.73 32.74
CA LEU A 889 19.95 23.28 34.02
C LEU A 889 19.12 24.37 34.71
N SER A 890 17.84 24.08 34.95
CA SER A 890 16.90 24.98 35.59
C SER A 890 17.34 25.44 36.98
N ARG A 891 16.82 26.60 37.43
CA ARG A 891 17.01 27.07 38.81
C ARG A 891 16.44 26.08 39.83
N PRO A 892 17.07 25.94 41.02
CA PRO A 892 16.46 25.19 42.11
C PRO A 892 15.12 25.79 42.49
N LEU A 893 14.07 24.96 42.59
CA LEU A 893 12.78 25.41 43.11
C LEU A 893 12.87 25.65 44.62
N ALA A 894 12.28 26.75 45.09
CA ALA A 894 12.09 26.98 46.52
C ALA A 894 10.93 26.10 47.03
N ASP A 895 11.12 25.43 48.16
CA ASP A 895 10.02 24.74 48.84
C ASP A 895 8.93 25.75 49.23
N LEU A 896 7.71 25.53 48.73
CA LEU A 896 6.55 26.41 48.92
C LEU A 896 6.09 26.48 50.40
N GLU A 897 6.42 25.50 51.24
CA GLU A 897 6.02 25.47 52.66
C GLU A 897 7.08 26.06 53.59
N SER A 898 8.37 25.83 53.33
CA SER A 898 9.48 26.28 54.19
C SER A 898 10.21 27.53 53.68
N GLY A 899 10.02 27.91 52.41
CA GLY A 899 10.77 28.98 51.74
C GLY A 899 12.26 28.67 51.56
N GLN A 900 12.73 27.46 51.89
CA GLN A 900 14.11 27.03 51.67
C GLN A 900 14.26 26.35 50.30
N THR A 901 15.21 26.81 49.49
CA THR A 901 15.71 26.06 48.34
C THR A 901 16.47 24.83 48.84
N VAL A 902 15.93 23.64 48.60
CA VAL A 902 16.67 22.39 48.78
C VAL A 902 17.22 21.99 47.42
N ALA A 903 18.48 22.36 47.14
CA ALA A 903 19.16 21.85 45.95
C ALA A 903 19.51 20.37 46.17
N GLY A 904 18.65 19.47 45.68
CA GLY A 904 19.02 18.07 45.53
C GLY A 904 20.16 17.91 44.52
N LYS A 905 20.91 16.80 44.61
CA LYS A 905 21.88 16.42 43.57
C LYS A 905 21.11 16.25 42.25
N ALA A 906 21.46 17.03 41.23
CA ALA A 906 20.81 17.02 39.92
C ALA A 906 21.71 16.37 38.86
N VAL A 907 23.01 16.64 38.89
CA VAL A 907 24.00 16.09 37.95
C VAL A 907 25.17 15.54 38.76
N THR A 908 25.31 14.21 38.83
CA THR A 908 26.33 13.58 39.70
C THR A 908 26.96 12.33 39.13
N ASN A 909 28.23 12.07 39.46
CA ASN A 909 28.94 10.83 39.10
C ASN A 909 29.05 10.59 37.58
N ASN A 910 28.98 11.63 36.75
CA ASN A 910 29.05 11.48 35.30
C ASN A 910 30.48 11.68 34.79
N VAL A 911 30.78 11.09 33.64
CA VAL A 911 32.07 11.19 32.96
C VAL A 911 31.87 11.70 31.54
N VAL A 912 32.54 12.80 31.19
CA VAL A 912 32.56 13.36 29.84
C VAL A 912 33.88 13.03 29.16
N ALA A 913 33.82 12.20 28.14
CA ALA A 913 34.92 11.73 27.32
C ALA A 913 34.78 12.18 25.85
N LEU A 914 34.16 13.34 25.63
CA LEU A 914 34.05 13.97 24.30
C LEU A 914 35.44 14.28 23.71
N ALA A 915 35.57 14.12 22.40
CA ALA A 915 36.73 14.54 21.64
C ALA A 915 36.75 16.06 21.45
N SER A 916 35.59 16.69 21.23
CA SER A 916 35.48 18.15 21.14
C SER A 916 34.13 18.72 21.56
N ILE A 917 34.17 19.98 21.99
CA ILE A 917 33.01 20.88 22.09
C ILE A 917 33.32 22.09 21.20
N SER A 918 32.52 22.28 20.15
CA SER A 918 32.66 23.35 19.17
C SER A 918 31.51 24.34 19.32
N ILE A 919 31.83 25.63 19.50
CA ILE A 919 30.88 26.73 19.63
C ILE A 919 31.32 27.91 18.73
N PRO A 920 30.41 28.86 18.40
CA PRO A 920 30.78 30.06 17.64
C PRO A 920 31.78 30.95 18.41
N GLU A 921 32.53 31.78 17.69
CA GLU A 921 33.45 32.75 18.32
C GLU A 921 32.69 33.81 19.14
N GLY A 922 33.08 34.00 20.40
CA GLY A 922 32.57 35.05 21.29
C GLY A 922 32.87 34.74 22.75
N ASP A 923 33.73 35.54 23.40
CA ASP A 923 34.12 35.32 24.80
C ASP A 923 32.91 35.32 25.75
N GLU A 924 31.84 36.05 25.42
CA GLU A 924 30.59 36.07 26.19
C GLU A 924 29.85 34.73 26.19
N LEU A 925 30.04 33.90 25.16
CA LEU A 925 29.37 32.61 25.01
C LEU A 925 29.96 31.54 25.94
N LEU A 926 31.22 31.71 26.37
CA LEU A 926 31.89 30.85 27.35
C LEU A 926 31.18 30.84 28.70
N ALA A 927 30.36 31.86 29.00
CA ALA A 927 29.59 31.91 30.23
C ALA A 927 28.51 30.82 30.33
N THR A 928 28.08 30.23 29.21
CA THR A 928 27.03 29.21 29.16
C THR A 928 27.47 27.92 28.47
N ALA A 929 28.77 27.77 28.21
CA ALA A 929 29.36 26.60 27.56
C ALA A 929 30.45 26.00 28.46
N HIS A 930 30.25 24.75 28.90
CA HIS A 930 31.19 24.08 29.80
C HIS A 930 31.27 22.58 29.50
N ARG A 931 32.25 21.88 30.10
CA ARG A 931 32.39 20.43 29.89
C ARG A 931 31.25 19.60 30.48
N ILE A 932 30.65 19.98 31.60
CA ILE A 932 29.59 19.18 32.26
C ILE A 932 28.19 19.80 32.05
N VAL A 933 28.00 21.06 32.45
CA VAL A 933 26.70 21.75 32.38
C VAL A 933 26.89 23.12 31.76
N GLY A 934 26.20 23.42 30.66
CA GLY A 934 26.33 24.70 29.97
C GLY A 934 25.78 25.89 30.75
N ARG A 935 24.46 26.02 30.80
CA ARG A 935 23.77 27.09 31.55
C ARG A 935 23.22 26.54 32.86
N SER A 936 23.37 27.29 33.95
CA SER A 936 22.83 26.93 35.27
C SER A 936 22.40 28.14 36.10
N SER A 937 22.11 27.95 37.39
CA SER A 937 21.62 29.02 38.28
C SER A 937 22.58 30.21 38.43
N ILE A 938 23.86 30.04 38.11
CA ILE A 938 24.89 31.10 38.15
C ILE A 938 24.74 32.11 37.01
N ASN A 939 24.01 31.74 35.95
CA ASN A 939 23.80 32.56 34.76
C ASN A 939 22.54 33.42 34.88
N ASP A 940 21.59 33.00 35.71
CA ASP A 940 20.34 33.73 35.87
C ASP A 940 20.52 35.07 36.59
N ASP A 941 19.56 35.98 36.35
CA ASP A 941 19.52 37.25 37.04
C ASP A 941 19.45 37.04 38.56
N PRO A 942 20.19 37.86 39.34
CA PRO A 942 20.06 37.88 40.79
C PRO A 942 18.64 38.29 41.20
N ALA A 943 18.26 37.94 42.42
CA ALA A 943 16.95 38.36 42.94
C ALA A 943 16.88 39.90 43.07
N ILE A 944 15.73 40.48 42.70
CA ILE A 944 15.44 41.89 42.98
C ILE A 944 15.16 42.03 44.49
N LEU A 945 15.94 42.85 45.19
CA LEU A 945 15.79 43.10 46.63
C LEU A 945 14.90 44.32 46.91
N ASP A 946 15.02 45.38 46.11
CA ASP A 946 14.25 46.62 46.25
C ASP A 946 14.18 47.37 44.90
N GLU A 947 13.15 48.19 44.70
CA GLU A 947 12.99 49.04 43.52
C GLU A 947 12.51 50.43 43.96
N THR A 948 13.32 51.46 43.69
CA THR A 948 12.98 52.84 44.07
C THR A 948 12.79 53.70 42.83
N TYR A 949 11.61 54.31 42.67
CA TYR A 949 11.37 55.22 41.55
C TYR A 949 12.23 56.48 41.66
N ASN A 950 13.05 56.73 40.63
CA ASN A 950 13.92 57.89 40.56
C ASN A 950 13.26 58.99 39.72
N GLU A 951 12.72 60.00 40.41
CA GLU A 951 12.02 61.13 39.77
C GLU A 951 12.90 61.95 38.81
N GLN A 952 14.23 61.81 38.87
CA GLN A 952 15.16 62.56 38.00
C GLN A 952 15.41 61.84 36.66
N THR A 953 15.48 60.51 36.67
CA THR A 953 15.66 59.69 35.47
C THR A 953 14.32 59.24 34.86
N GLN A 954 13.23 59.41 35.61
CA GLN A 954 11.89 58.87 35.30
C GLN A 954 11.87 57.34 35.18
N ASP A 955 12.78 56.66 35.86
CA ASP A 955 12.96 55.21 35.81
C ASP A 955 13.05 54.60 37.22
N TRP A 956 12.98 53.27 37.34
CA TRP A 956 13.13 52.56 38.61
C TRP A 956 14.60 52.18 38.85
N ASP A 957 15.16 52.58 40.00
CA ASP A 957 16.47 52.13 40.47
C ASP A 957 16.30 50.79 41.20
N THR A 958 16.69 49.68 40.55
CA THR A 958 16.62 48.32 41.11
C THR A 958 17.87 47.98 41.93
N THR A 959 17.68 47.56 43.18
CA THR A 959 18.72 46.99 44.04
C THR A 959 18.71 45.47 43.89
N TRP A 960 19.81 44.91 43.43
CA TRP A 960 19.97 43.48 43.16
C TRP A 960 20.67 42.76 44.31
N GLY A 961 20.29 41.50 44.52
CA GLY A 961 20.97 40.58 45.43
C GLY A 961 22.16 39.87 44.77
N ASP A 962 22.67 38.85 45.43
CA ASP A 962 23.71 37.97 44.86
C ASP A 962 23.09 36.96 43.89
N ARG A 963 23.86 36.54 42.89
CA ARG A 963 23.47 35.41 42.03
C ARG A 963 23.43 34.13 42.85
N LEU A 964 22.52 33.23 42.47
CA LEU A 964 22.37 31.96 43.15
C LEU A 964 23.55 31.04 42.77
N ALA A 965 24.25 30.50 43.76
CA ALA A 965 25.28 29.50 43.51
C ALA A 965 24.65 28.20 42.95
N GLU A 966 25.37 27.49 42.09
CA GLU A 966 24.99 26.15 41.68
C GLU A 966 25.49 25.13 42.72
N SER A 967 24.59 24.26 43.18
CA SER A 967 24.88 23.25 44.22
C SER A 967 24.36 21.86 43.90
N GLY A 968 23.65 21.70 42.77
CA GLY A 968 23.15 20.42 42.26
C GLY A 968 24.14 19.68 41.37
N VAL A 969 25.29 20.27 41.02
CA VAL A 969 26.34 19.64 40.21
C VAL A 969 27.45 19.15 41.15
N THR A 970 27.63 17.84 41.26
CA THR A 970 28.58 17.24 42.21
C THR A 970 29.30 16.03 41.63
N ASP A 971 30.55 15.79 42.01
CA ASP A 971 31.24 14.52 41.74
C ASP A 971 31.32 14.14 40.23
N ASN A 972 31.47 15.12 39.31
CA ASN A 972 31.57 14.87 37.86
C ASN A 972 33.00 15.03 37.33
N TYR A 973 33.33 14.28 36.28
CA TYR A 973 34.66 14.24 35.68
C TYR A 973 34.62 14.49 34.17
N ALA A 974 35.73 15.02 33.64
CA ALA A 974 35.99 15.10 32.21
C ALA A 974 37.37 14.53 31.89
N ILE A 975 37.51 13.79 30.79
CA ILE A 975 38.81 13.28 30.35
C ILE A 975 39.71 14.46 29.96
N GLU A 976 40.98 14.42 30.37
CA GLU A 976 41.96 15.50 30.15
C GLU A 976 42.20 15.88 28.69
N SER A 977 41.86 15.00 27.74
CA SER A 977 41.93 15.31 26.30
C SER A 977 40.94 16.40 25.89
N LEU A 978 39.83 16.55 26.62
CA LEU A 978 38.88 17.63 26.43
C LEU A 978 39.34 18.87 27.22
N ALA A 979 39.73 19.91 26.50
CA ALA A 979 40.16 21.17 27.10
C ALA A 979 39.04 21.81 27.93
N VAL A 980 39.42 22.44 29.05
CA VAL A 980 38.51 23.29 29.84
C VAL A 980 37.95 24.38 28.93
N VAL A 981 36.62 24.51 28.89
CA VAL A 981 35.96 25.44 27.94
C VAL A 981 36.09 26.87 28.43
N ASP A 982 35.72 27.16 29.68
CA ASP A 982 35.95 28.45 30.31
C ASP A 982 37.19 28.39 31.23
N PRO A 983 38.35 28.94 30.81
CA PRO A 983 39.57 28.94 31.62
C PRO A 983 39.47 29.81 32.88
N ALA A 984 38.41 30.60 33.05
CA ALA A 984 38.16 31.37 34.27
C ALA A 984 37.58 30.53 35.42
N LEU A 985 37.01 29.35 35.13
CA LEU A 985 36.46 28.45 36.13
C LEU A 985 37.47 27.35 36.54
N GLU A 986 37.47 27.00 37.81
CA GLU A 986 38.27 25.88 38.30
C GLU A 986 37.62 24.55 37.89
N ALA A 987 38.39 23.69 37.23
CA ALA A 987 38.04 22.31 36.90
C ALA A 987 38.00 21.39 38.14
N GLY A 988 37.00 21.59 39.00
CA GLY A 988 36.77 20.82 40.22
C GLY A 988 35.53 19.92 40.15
N LEU A 989 35.43 18.94 41.07
CA LEU A 989 34.35 17.95 41.14
C LEU A 989 32.93 18.54 41.08
N ASN A 990 32.73 19.68 41.74
CA ASN A 990 31.44 20.33 41.91
C ASN A 990 31.29 21.60 41.06
N SER A 991 32.07 21.68 39.97
CA SER A 991 32.04 22.80 39.03
C SER A 991 31.29 22.42 37.74
N LEU A 992 30.93 23.43 36.94
CA LEU A 992 30.37 23.22 35.60
C LEU A 992 31.38 22.61 34.61
N GLU A 993 32.68 22.72 34.93
CA GLU A 993 33.77 22.16 34.13
C GLU A 993 34.13 20.71 34.54
N GLY A 994 33.77 20.26 35.75
CA GLY A 994 34.14 18.94 36.26
C GLY A 994 35.63 18.76 36.56
N GLN A 995 35.99 17.73 37.32
CA GLN A 995 37.38 17.41 37.60
C GLN A 995 38.02 16.71 36.39
N SER A 996 39.20 17.18 35.98
CA SER A 996 39.96 16.50 34.93
C SER A 996 40.54 15.17 35.42
N ILE A 997 40.46 14.13 34.59
CA ILE A 997 41.09 12.82 34.81
C ILE A 997 41.85 12.36 33.57
N ALA A 998 43.05 11.82 33.75
CA ALA A 998 43.81 11.24 32.66
C ALA A 998 43.14 9.96 32.15
N ALA A 999 43.06 9.76 30.84
CA ALA A 999 42.40 8.58 30.24
C ALA A 999 42.93 7.25 30.79
N ALA A 1000 44.23 7.14 31.07
CA ALA A 1000 44.85 5.95 31.63
C ALA A 1000 44.48 5.66 33.11
N GLN A 1001 43.83 6.61 33.80
CA GLN A 1001 43.34 6.48 35.18
C GLN A 1001 41.83 6.24 35.25
N ALA A 1002 41.12 6.35 34.12
CA ALA A 1002 39.70 6.03 34.02
C ALA A 1002 39.51 4.51 33.84
N ASP A 1003 40.04 3.73 34.77
CA ASP A 1003 39.94 2.27 34.79
C ASP A 1003 38.70 1.79 35.54
N ILE A 1004 38.51 0.47 35.62
CA ILE A 1004 37.36 -0.14 36.30
C ILE A 1004 37.25 0.28 37.78
N GLU A 1005 38.38 0.42 38.51
CA GLU A 1005 38.37 0.82 39.92
C GLU A 1005 37.88 2.27 40.09
N PHE A 1006 38.24 3.15 39.17
CA PHE A 1006 37.74 4.52 39.13
C PHE A 1006 36.22 4.57 38.93
N PHE A 1007 35.70 3.90 37.90
CA PHE A 1007 34.27 3.90 37.60
C PHE A 1007 33.44 3.24 38.71
N GLU A 1008 33.90 2.11 39.27
CA GLU A 1008 33.29 1.50 40.46
C GLU A 1008 33.26 2.46 41.66
N GLY A 1009 34.32 3.24 41.84
CA GLY A 1009 34.41 4.28 42.87
C GLY A 1009 33.40 5.42 42.69
N LEU A 1010 32.95 5.69 41.46
CA LEU A 1010 31.90 6.68 41.16
C LEU A 1010 30.48 6.14 41.34
N GLY A 1011 30.28 4.84 41.22
CA GLY A 1011 28.96 4.20 41.34
C GLY A 1011 28.56 3.31 40.17
N PHE A 1012 29.40 3.23 39.12
CA PHE A 1012 29.18 2.32 37.99
C PHE A 1012 29.30 0.88 38.47
N LYS A 1013 28.41 0.02 37.98
CA LYS A 1013 28.37 -1.40 38.39
C LYS A 1013 28.68 -2.32 37.22
N PHE A 1014 29.66 -3.19 37.43
CA PHE A 1014 30.21 -4.07 36.42
C PHE A 1014 29.88 -5.54 36.71
N ASN A 1015 28.92 -6.09 35.98
CA ASN A 1015 28.73 -7.55 35.88
C ASN A 1015 28.51 -8.01 34.45
N GLY A 1016 27.86 -7.18 33.62
CA GLY A 1016 27.72 -7.41 32.18
C GLY A 1016 26.61 -8.37 31.75
N TYR A 1017 25.63 -8.64 32.61
CA TYR A 1017 24.54 -9.60 32.37
C TYR A 1017 23.15 -9.10 32.79
N SER A 1018 23.01 -7.85 33.25
CA SER A 1018 21.71 -7.32 33.67
C SER A 1018 21.63 -5.80 33.66
N ASN A 1019 20.42 -5.28 33.56
CA ASN A 1019 20.15 -3.84 33.65
C ASN A 1019 20.51 -3.23 35.02
N ALA A 1020 20.70 -4.04 36.07
CA ALA A 1020 21.10 -3.56 37.40
C ALA A 1020 22.63 -3.36 37.54
N GLU A 1021 23.42 -4.07 36.72
CA GLU A 1021 24.89 -4.02 36.70
C GLU A 1021 25.38 -4.00 35.24
N PRO A 1022 25.03 -2.92 34.49
CA PRO A 1022 24.97 -2.99 33.03
C PRO A 1022 26.32 -2.73 32.34
N TRP A 1023 27.32 -2.24 33.06
CA TRP A 1023 28.58 -1.82 32.45
C TRP A 1023 29.55 -2.99 32.26
N VAL A 1024 30.30 -2.95 31.17
CA VAL A 1024 31.40 -3.86 30.84
C VAL A 1024 32.63 -3.08 30.39
N PHE A 1025 33.82 -3.63 30.63
CA PHE A 1025 35.09 -3.03 30.21
C PHE A 1025 35.70 -3.89 29.10
N THR A 1026 35.33 -3.61 27.85
CA THR A 1026 35.79 -4.35 26.65
C THR A 1026 36.83 -3.56 25.84
N SER A 1027 36.95 -2.25 26.08
CA SER A 1027 37.86 -1.33 25.38
C SER A 1027 38.59 -0.40 26.37
N SER A 1028 39.02 0.79 25.94
CA SER A 1028 39.62 1.81 26.82
C SER A 1028 38.63 2.52 27.74
N LEU A 1029 37.33 2.50 27.40
CA LEU A 1029 36.23 3.06 28.20
C LEU A 1029 35.12 2.00 28.34
N PRO A 1030 34.28 2.10 29.39
CA PRO A 1030 33.22 1.14 29.61
C PRO A 1030 32.05 1.36 28.64
N ALA A 1031 31.38 0.28 28.26
CA ALA A 1031 30.16 0.29 27.45
C ALA A 1031 29.06 -0.49 28.18
N LEU A 1032 27.80 -0.34 27.77
CA LEU A 1032 26.73 -1.20 28.24
C LEU A 1032 26.81 -2.57 27.57
N TYR A 1033 26.47 -3.63 28.32
CA TYR A 1033 26.68 -5.02 27.92
C TYR A 1033 26.03 -5.45 26.61
N PHE A 1034 24.96 -4.76 26.18
CA PHE A 1034 24.22 -5.08 24.96
C PHE A 1034 24.71 -4.30 23.72
N GLU A 1035 25.52 -3.24 23.88
CA GLU A 1035 25.90 -2.35 22.76
C GLU A 1035 26.61 -3.10 21.62
N SER A 1036 27.45 -4.08 21.95
CA SER A 1036 28.18 -4.91 20.99
C SER A 1036 27.37 -6.07 20.39
N THR A 1037 26.18 -6.36 20.92
CA THR A 1037 25.37 -7.53 20.51
C THR A 1037 24.08 -7.16 19.81
N VAL A 1038 23.54 -5.98 20.08
CA VAL A 1038 22.31 -5.49 19.44
C VAL A 1038 22.57 -5.25 17.95
N GLY A 1039 21.69 -5.78 17.08
CA GLY A 1039 21.86 -5.68 15.63
C GLY A 1039 22.94 -6.59 15.06
N ALA A 1040 23.49 -7.53 15.84
CA ALA A 1040 24.47 -8.49 15.35
C ALA A 1040 23.80 -9.55 14.45
N ALA A 1041 24.09 -9.56 13.14
CA ALA A 1041 23.54 -10.50 12.18
C ALA A 1041 24.61 -11.02 11.21
N MET A 1042 24.39 -12.23 10.66
CA MET A 1042 25.24 -12.82 9.64
C MET A 1042 24.39 -13.62 8.64
N HIS A 1043 24.65 -13.48 7.34
CA HIS A 1043 24.08 -14.37 6.31
C HIS A 1043 25.03 -14.55 5.13
N PHE A 1044 24.91 -15.68 4.43
CA PHE A 1044 25.67 -15.93 3.21
C PHE A 1044 24.91 -15.40 1.98
N ASP A 1045 25.63 -14.72 1.09
CA ASP A 1045 25.15 -14.29 -0.22
C ASP A 1045 26.08 -14.82 -1.34
N PRO A 1046 25.61 -15.78 -2.17
CA PRO A 1046 24.33 -16.49 -2.07
C PRO A 1046 24.29 -17.50 -0.91
N SER A 1047 23.08 -17.79 -0.39
CA SER A 1047 22.86 -18.77 0.70
C SER A 1047 22.93 -20.23 0.27
N THR A 1048 23.00 -20.49 -1.05
CA THR A 1048 23.17 -21.82 -1.63
C THR A 1048 24.14 -21.79 -2.81
N VAL A 1049 24.96 -22.82 -2.95
CA VAL A 1049 25.96 -22.94 -4.00
C VAL A 1049 25.99 -24.36 -4.58
N THR A 1050 26.23 -24.51 -5.88
CA THR A 1050 26.42 -25.80 -6.54
C THR A 1050 27.82 -25.88 -7.18
N LEU A 1051 28.65 -26.81 -6.72
CA LEU A 1051 30.04 -26.96 -7.18
C LEU A 1051 30.29 -28.34 -7.79
N THR A 1052 31.19 -28.44 -8.75
CA THR A 1052 31.70 -29.74 -9.22
C THR A 1052 32.85 -30.21 -8.31
N GLU A 1053 33.01 -31.53 -8.17
CA GLU A 1053 34.17 -32.13 -7.49
C GLU A 1053 35.49 -31.53 -8.01
N GLY A 1054 36.24 -30.90 -7.12
CA GLY A 1054 37.53 -30.25 -7.39
C GLY A 1054 37.45 -28.74 -7.70
N GLU A 1055 36.27 -28.14 -7.71
CA GLU A 1055 36.06 -26.69 -7.90
C GLU A 1055 35.97 -25.94 -6.57
N SER A 1056 36.25 -24.64 -6.64
CA SER A 1056 36.01 -23.67 -5.57
C SER A 1056 35.29 -22.43 -6.08
N GLU A 1057 34.59 -21.76 -5.17
CA GLU A 1057 33.87 -20.51 -5.42
C GLU A 1057 33.99 -19.58 -4.20
N TYR A 1058 33.91 -18.27 -4.45
CA TYR A 1058 33.92 -17.27 -3.40
C TYR A 1058 32.50 -16.81 -3.11
N VAL A 1059 32.10 -16.88 -1.85
CA VAL A 1059 30.78 -16.50 -1.33
C VAL A 1059 30.97 -15.39 -0.32
N LEU A 1060 30.09 -14.39 -0.32
CA LEU A 1060 30.12 -13.33 0.66
C LEU A 1060 29.41 -13.80 1.94
N LEU A 1061 30.03 -13.60 3.09
CA LEU A 1061 29.38 -13.67 4.40
C LEU A 1061 29.15 -12.23 4.83
N VAL A 1062 27.91 -11.77 4.67
CA VAL A 1062 27.47 -10.43 5.04
C VAL A 1062 27.39 -10.33 6.55
N LEU A 1063 27.98 -9.28 7.12
CA LEU A 1063 28.12 -9.07 8.56
C LEU A 1063 27.49 -7.75 8.97
N GLU A 1064 26.69 -7.77 10.03
CA GLU A 1064 26.13 -6.56 10.65
C GLU A 1064 26.47 -6.57 12.12
N ASN A 1065 27.09 -5.50 12.63
CA ASN A 1065 27.60 -5.40 14.00
C ASN A 1065 28.37 -6.65 14.49
N VAL A 1066 29.05 -7.36 13.57
CA VAL A 1066 29.86 -8.54 13.86
C VAL A 1066 31.30 -8.28 13.41
N ASP A 1067 32.25 -8.45 14.32
CA ASP A 1067 33.67 -8.40 13.98
C ASP A 1067 34.07 -9.67 13.20
N ALA A 1068 34.41 -9.48 11.93
CA ALA A 1068 34.84 -10.54 11.02
C ALA A 1068 36.00 -11.38 11.57
N GLU A 1069 36.91 -10.78 12.35
CA GLU A 1069 38.08 -11.47 12.91
C GLU A 1069 37.70 -12.49 14.01
N SER A 1070 36.50 -12.37 14.57
CA SER A 1070 36.01 -13.23 15.64
C SER A 1070 35.11 -14.38 15.15
N ILE A 1071 34.92 -14.50 13.83
CA ILE A 1071 34.10 -15.55 13.21
C ILE A 1071 34.85 -16.89 13.16
N THR A 1072 34.14 -17.96 13.51
CA THR A 1072 34.60 -19.33 13.31
C THR A 1072 33.72 -20.05 12.30
N VAL A 1073 34.33 -20.82 11.39
CA VAL A 1073 33.63 -21.57 10.35
C VAL A 1073 33.81 -23.08 10.53
N GLU A 1074 32.76 -23.84 10.22
CA GLU A 1074 32.76 -25.30 10.27
C GLU A 1074 31.99 -25.91 9.07
N SER A 1075 32.25 -27.19 8.77
CA SER A 1075 31.57 -27.95 7.73
C SER A 1075 30.91 -29.21 8.31
N SER A 1076 29.73 -29.56 7.79
CA SER A 1076 29.05 -30.82 8.12
C SER A 1076 29.88 -32.06 7.78
N ASP A 1077 30.78 -31.97 6.79
CA ASP A 1077 31.79 -32.99 6.45
C ASP A 1077 32.97 -32.34 5.70
N GLU A 1078 34.00 -31.93 6.45
CA GLU A 1078 35.24 -31.36 5.90
C GLU A 1078 35.94 -32.26 4.87
N SER A 1079 35.67 -33.58 4.88
CA SER A 1079 36.27 -34.51 3.93
C SER A 1079 35.62 -34.46 2.54
N GLY A 1080 34.49 -33.76 2.41
CA GLY A 1080 33.72 -33.59 1.19
C GLY A 1080 33.55 -32.13 0.74
N CYS A 1081 33.43 -31.18 1.66
CA CYS A 1081 33.42 -29.74 1.38
C CYS A 1081 33.98 -28.96 2.56
N TYR A 1082 34.75 -27.90 2.33
CA TYR A 1082 35.23 -27.01 3.40
C TYR A 1082 35.13 -25.54 3.00
N ILE A 1083 35.22 -24.66 3.99
CA ILE A 1083 35.12 -23.21 3.86
C ILE A 1083 36.32 -22.55 4.53
N ASN A 1084 36.87 -21.51 3.91
CA ASN A 1084 37.91 -20.67 4.46
C ASN A 1084 37.52 -19.20 4.37
N LEU A 1085 37.67 -18.48 5.48
CA LEU A 1085 37.68 -17.01 5.47
C LEU A 1085 38.99 -16.54 4.82
N THR A 1086 38.88 -15.79 3.72
CA THR A 1086 40.03 -15.40 2.90
C THR A 1086 40.44 -13.95 3.08
N GLU A 1087 39.49 -13.03 2.96
CA GLU A 1087 39.70 -11.61 3.16
C GLU A 1087 38.44 -10.93 3.71
N ILE A 1088 38.59 -9.68 4.12
CA ILE A 1088 37.50 -8.78 4.49
C ILE A 1088 37.41 -7.75 3.37
N ASP A 1089 36.20 -7.54 2.84
CA ASP A 1089 35.98 -6.57 1.76
C ASP A 1089 35.99 -5.11 2.27
N GLU A 1090 35.75 -4.16 1.37
CA GLU A 1090 35.74 -2.73 1.71
C GLU A 1090 34.57 -2.34 2.63
N ASP A 1091 33.51 -3.15 2.65
CA ASP A 1091 32.28 -2.94 3.43
C ASP A 1091 32.33 -3.65 4.80
N GLY A 1092 33.40 -4.38 5.10
CA GLY A 1092 33.59 -5.09 6.35
C GLY A 1092 33.03 -6.52 6.37
N ASN A 1093 32.55 -7.03 5.23
CA ASN A 1093 32.03 -8.38 5.10
C ASN A 1093 33.16 -9.40 4.89
N ALA A 1094 32.89 -10.64 5.26
CA ALA A 1094 33.84 -11.74 5.15
C ALA A 1094 33.74 -12.45 3.80
N VAL A 1095 34.82 -12.48 3.02
CA VAL A 1095 34.88 -13.24 1.76
C VAL A 1095 35.32 -14.68 2.05
N CYS A 1096 34.43 -15.63 1.76
CA CYS A 1096 34.62 -17.04 2.05
C CYS A 1096 34.94 -17.86 0.79
N GLU A 1097 36.08 -18.54 0.74
CA GLU A 1097 36.37 -19.55 -0.29
C GLU A 1097 35.74 -20.88 0.13
N VAL A 1098 34.84 -21.39 -0.71
CA VAL A 1098 34.15 -22.67 -0.55
C VAL A 1098 34.74 -23.66 -1.54
N VAL A 1099 35.19 -24.83 -1.05
CA VAL A 1099 35.87 -25.84 -1.88
C VAL A 1099 35.17 -27.18 -1.79
N CYS A 1100 34.73 -27.71 -2.94
CA CYS A 1100 34.06 -29.00 -3.02
C CYS A 1100 35.06 -30.11 -3.40
N LEU A 1101 35.26 -31.08 -2.49
CA LEU A 1101 36.18 -32.21 -2.67
C LEU A 1101 35.51 -33.49 -3.14
N LYS A 1102 34.19 -33.65 -2.92
CA LYS A 1102 33.42 -34.83 -3.32
C LYS A 1102 31.96 -34.45 -3.64
N PRO A 1103 31.26 -35.23 -4.48
CA PRO A 1103 29.82 -35.06 -4.68
C PRO A 1103 29.03 -35.38 -3.40
N GLY A 1104 28.02 -34.58 -3.10
CA GLY A 1104 27.23 -34.69 -1.87
C GLY A 1104 26.46 -33.42 -1.54
N ALA A 1105 25.65 -33.44 -0.48
CA ALA A 1105 25.04 -32.25 0.10
C ALA A 1105 25.78 -31.91 1.40
N TYR A 1106 26.27 -30.67 1.52
CA TYR A 1106 27.05 -30.19 2.65
C TYR A 1106 26.42 -28.92 3.22
N THR A 1107 26.56 -28.71 4.52
CA THR A 1107 26.19 -27.47 5.20
C THR A 1107 27.44 -26.88 5.83
N LEU A 1108 27.73 -25.63 5.49
CA LEU A 1108 28.82 -24.86 6.10
C LEU A 1108 28.22 -23.85 7.07
N THR A 1109 28.80 -23.71 8.25
CA THR A 1109 28.27 -22.83 9.31
C THR A 1109 29.33 -21.81 9.69
N ALA A 1110 28.99 -20.52 9.66
CA ALA A 1110 29.79 -19.46 10.28
C ALA A 1110 29.16 -19.10 11.63
N THR A 1111 29.98 -18.86 12.66
CA THR A 1111 29.51 -18.60 14.04
C THR A 1111 30.31 -17.48 14.68
N ASN A 1112 29.60 -16.62 15.42
CA ASN A 1112 30.15 -15.58 16.27
C ASN A 1112 29.34 -15.52 17.57
N GLY A 1113 29.84 -16.16 18.63
CA GLY A 1113 29.10 -16.28 19.89
C GLY A 1113 27.77 -17.02 19.71
N VAL A 1114 26.65 -16.27 19.77
CA VAL A 1114 25.28 -16.77 19.58
C VAL A 1114 24.73 -16.56 18.17
N VAL A 1115 25.39 -15.74 17.34
CA VAL A 1115 24.99 -15.47 15.95
C VAL A 1115 25.60 -16.54 15.04
N SER A 1116 24.82 -17.06 14.11
CA SER A 1116 25.30 -18.07 13.15
C SER A 1116 24.65 -17.93 11.78
N ALA A 1117 25.40 -18.17 10.72
CA ALA A 1117 24.93 -18.25 9.34
C ALA A 1117 25.20 -19.64 8.76
N THR A 1118 24.34 -20.11 7.86
CA THR A 1118 24.56 -21.40 7.17
C THR A 1118 24.53 -21.24 5.65
N LEU A 1119 25.39 -21.99 4.97
CA LEU A 1119 25.49 -22.08 3.53
C LEU A 1119 25.27 -23.53 3.09
N SER A 1120 24.31 -23.75 2.19
CA SER A 1120 24.05 -25.08 1.62
C SER A 1120 24.85 -25.29 0.33
N VAL A 1121 25.68 -26.34 0.29
CA VAL A 1121 26.52 -26.66 -0.87
C VAL A 1121 26.10 -28.00 -1.49
N THR A 1122 25.76 -27.99 -2.78
CA THR A 1122 25.52 -29.19 -3.58
C THR A 1122 26.74 -29.53 -4.42
N GLY A 1123 27.50 -30.54 -4.01
CA GLY A 1123 28.60 -31.11 -4.76
C GLY A 1123 28.12 -32.07 -5.86
N THR A 1124 28.55 -31.87 -7.09
CA THR A 1124 28.23 -32.73 -8.25
C THR A 1124 29.48 -33.43 -8.79
N SER A 1125 29.33 -34.63 -9.37
CA SER A 1125 30.44 -35.32 -10.03
C SER A 1125 30.69 -34.71 -11.41
N GLY A 1126 31.93 -34.33 -11.73
CA GLY A 1126 32.29 -33.87 -13.07
C GLY A 1126 32.03 -34.94 -14.14
N ILE A 1127 31.80 -34.52 -15.40
CA ILE A 1127 31.55 -35.42 -16.53
C ILE A 1127 32.81 -36.26 -16.81
N ALA A 1128 32.84 -37.48 -16.28
CA ALA A 1128 33.84 -38.48 -16.60
C ALA A 1128 33.58 -39.05 -18.01
N THR A 1129 34.25 -38.48 -19.01
CA THR A 1129 34.50 -39.06 -20.35
C THR A 1129 33.28 -39.54 -21.16
N VAL A 1130 33.05 -38.91 -22.32
CA VAL A 1130 32.16 -39.48 -23.35
C VAL A 1130 32.98 -40.49 -24.17
N GLU A 1131 32.87 -41.78 -23.86
CA GLU A 1131 33.32 -42.85 -24.77
C GLU A 1131 32.40 -42.85 -26.01
N GLY A 1132 32.89 -42.27 -27.10
CA GLY A 1132 32.20 -42.34 -28.39
C GLY A 1132 32.38 -43.72 -29.02
N GLU A 1133 31.30 -44.47 -29.18
CA GLU A 1133 31.27 -45.70 -29.96
C GLU A 1133 31.79 -45.46 -31.39
N ALA A 1134 32.81 -46.23 -31.77
CA ALA A 1134 33.45 -46.17 -33.07
C ALA A 1134 32.47 -46.54 -34.20
N LYS A 1135 32.00 -45.53 -34.96
CA LYS A 1135 31.47 -45.70 -36.33
C LYS A 1135 31.31 -44.37 -37.09
N SER A 1136 32.37 -43.58 -37.24
CA SER A 1136 32.42 -42.59 -38.32
C SER A 1136 33.87 -42.26 -38.67
N ALA A 1137 34.15 -41.95 -39.94
CA ALA A 1137 35.51 -41.70 -40.45
C ALA A 1137 36.10 -40.34 -40.01
N ILE A 1138 35.50 -39.71 -38.99
CA ILE A 1138 35.93 -38.44 -38.39
C ILE A 1138 36.59 -38.74 -37.04
N SER A 1139 37.79 -38.21 -36.83
CA SER A 1139 38.57 -38.41 -35.59
C SER A 1139 39.20 -37.10 -35.13
N PHE A 1140 39.43 -36.98 -33.83
CA PHE A 1140 40.16 -35.86 -33.24
C PHE A 1140 41.38 -36.39 -32.47
N ASP A 1141 42.56 -35.84 -32.75
CA ASP A 1141 43.83 -36.31 -32.18
C ASP A 1141 44.34 -35.45 -31.01
N GLY A 1142 43.55 -34.47 -30.56
CA GLY A 1142 43.94 -33.48 -29.57
C GLY A 1142 44.33 -32.12 -30.15
N SER A 1143 44.61 -32.05 -31.47
CA SER A 1143 45.07 -30.82 -32.13
C SER A 1143 44.39 -30.53 -33.46
N SER A 1144 43.79 -31.56 -34.07
CA SER A 1144 43.10 -31.43 -35.35
C SER A 1144 41.97 -32.44 -35.50
N VAL A 1145 40.90 -32.03 -36.18
CA VAL A 1145 39.81 -32.91 -36.60
C VAL A 1145 40.09 -33.39 -38.02
N THR A 1146 40.11 -34.71 -38.22
CA THR A 1146 40.45 -35.34 -39.49
C THR A 1146 39.28 -36.21 -40.00
N ALA A 1147 38.90 -36.04 -41.27
CA ALA A 1147 37.93 -36.87 -41.97
C ALA A 1147 38.28 -36.95 -43.48
N PRO A 1148 38.88 -38.05 -43.98
CA PRO A 1148 39.36 -38.15 -45.35
C PRO A 1148 38.25 -37.98 -46.40
N ALA A 1149 38.54 -37.18 -47.44
CA ALA A 1149 37.66 -36.85 -48.57
C ALA A 1149 36.31 -36.18 -48.20
N CYS A 1150 36.18 -35.63 -46.99
CA CYS A 1150 35.01 -34.89 -46.52
C CYS A 1150 35.33 -33.41 -46.29
N ASP A 1151 34.30 -32.57 -46.43
CA ASP A 1151 34.30 -31.21 -45.90
C ASP A 1151 33.95 -31.29 -44.41
N ILE A 1152 34.69 -30.59 -43.56
CA ILE A 1152 34.55 -30.62 -42.10
C ILE A 1152 34.19 -29.21 -41.65
N THR A 1153 33.11 -29.10 -40.90
CA THR A 1153 32.71 -27.86 -40.21
C THR A 1153 32.67 -28.11 -38.71
N VAL A 1154 33.29 -27.23 -37.93
CA VAL A 1154 33.33 -27.27 -36.46
C VAL A 1154 32.41 -26.19 -35.93
N TYR A 1155 31.53 -26.58 -35.00
CA TYR A 1155 30.60 -25.70 -34.33
C TYR A 1155 30.93 -25.60 -32.84
N SER A 1156 30.69 -24.43 -32.24
CA SER A 1156 30.58 -24.29 -30.78
C SER A 1156 29.36 -25.07 -30.27
N VAL A 1157 29.30 -25.32 -28.95
CA VAL A 1157 28.10 -25.91 -28.32
C VAL A 1157 26.83 -25.08 -28.48
N THR A 1158 26.97 -23.77 -28.68
CA THR A 1158 25.88 -22.84 -29.00
C THR A 1158 25.47 -22.83 -30.47
N GLY A 1159 26.09 -23.67 -31.31
CA GLY A 1159 25.71 -23.89 -32.70
C GLY A 1159 26.38 -22.97 -33.73
N TYR A 1160 27.30 -22.08 -33.33
CA TYR A 1160 28.02 -21.20 -34.25
C TYR A 1160 29.15 -21.93 -34.96
N GLU A 1161 29.31 -21.74 -36.27
CA GLU A 1161 30.45 -22.25 -37.04
C GLU A 1161 31.73 -21.49 -36.65
N VAL A 1162 32.71 -22.20 -36.10
CA VAL A 1162 33.96 -21.62 -35.59
C VAL A 1162 35.19 -21.99 -36.43
N ALA A 1163 35.12 -23.08 -37.20
CA ALA A 1163 36.18 -23.46 -38.12
C ALA A 1163 35.65 -24.36 -39.25
N ARG A 1164 36.27 -24.29 -40.43
CA ARG A 1164 35.91 -25.14 -41.57
C ARG A 1164 37.11 -25.47 -42.43
N GLY A 1165 37.10 -26.66 -43.04
CA GLY A 1165 38.14 -27.11 -43.96
C GLY A 1165 37.78 -28.41 -44.65
N ARG A 1166 38.75 -29.01 -45.35
CA ARG A 1166 38.56 -30.26 -46.08
C ARG A 1166 39.67 -31.23 -45.71
N ASN A 1167 39.32 -32.50 -45.48
CA ASN A 1167 40.17 -33.57 -44.96
C ASN A 1167 40.66 -33.38 -43.51
N VAL A 1168 41.17 -32.19 -43.16
CA VAL A 1168 41.68 -31.86 -41.82
C VAL A 1168 41.31 -30.42 -41.47
N VAL A 1169 40.92 -30.18 -40.22
CA VAL A 1169 40.71 -28.85 -39.64
C VAL A 1169 41.53 -28.74 -38.37
N SER A 1170 42.43 -27.76 -38.31
CA SER A 1170 43.21 -27.47 -37.10
C SER A 1170 42.34 -26.80 -36.05
N THR A 1171 42.52 -27.17 -34.79
CA THR A 1171 41.80 -26.55 -33.66
C THR A 1171 42.69 -25.61 -32.86
N ALA A 1172 43.93 -25.36 -33.31
CA ALA A 1172 44.92 -24.56 -32.59
C ALA A 1172 44.51 -23.09 -32.38
N SER A 1173 43.58 -22.57 -33.17
CA SER A 1173 43.04 -21.21 -33.03
C SER A 1173 41.72 -21.15 -32.26
N LEU A 1174 41.19 -22.29 -31.82
CA LEU A 1174 39.96 -22.36 -31.02
C LEU A 1174 40.33 -22.22 -29.54
N VAL A 1175 39.51 -21.48 -28.79
CA VAL A 1175 39.65 -21.40 -27.32
C VAL A 1175 39.33 -22.75 -26.68
N PRO A 1176 39.97 -23.10 -25.54
CA PRO A 1176 39.66 -24.33 -24.80
C PRO A 1176 38.16 -24.45 -24.52
N GLY A 1177 37.58 -25.63 -24.77
CA GLY A 1177 36.14 -25.84 -24.69
C GLY A 1177 35.64 -27.05 -25.48
N VAL A 1178 34.33 -27.28 -25.42
CA VAL A 1178 33.66 -28.39 -26.11
C VAL A 1178 33.15 -27.94 -27.47
N TYR A 1179 33.38 -28.76 -28.50
CA TYR A 1179 32.99 -28.48 -29.88
C TYR A 1179 32.36 -29.69 -30.55
N VAL A 1180 31.58 -29.43 -31.61
CA VAL A 1180 30.99 -30.47 -32.46
C VAL A 1180 31.48 -30.30 -33.89
N ALA A 1181 32.23 -31.28 -34.40
CA ALA A 1181 32.58 -31.33 -35.81
C ALA A 1181 31.56 -32.15 -36.60
N LYS A 1182 31.20 -31.66 -37.78
CA LYS A 1182 30.36 -32.33 -38.77
C LYS A 1182 31.15 -32.49 -40.06
N ALA A 1183 31.34 -33.74 -40.49
CA ALA A 1183 31.89 -34.06 -41.79
C ALA A 1183 30.77 -34.36 -42.80
N SER A 1184 30.80 -33.72 -43.96
CA SER A 1184 29.88 -33.94 -45.09
C SER A 1184 30.67 -34.42 -46.32
N GLY A 1185 30.31 -35.59 -46.85
CA GLY A 1185 31.03 -36.23 -47.95
C GLY A 1185 30.92 -37.76 -47.94
N ALA A 1186 31.89 -38.44 -48.58
CA ALA A 1186 31.88 -39.90 -48.82
C ALA A 1186 31.82 -40.76 -47.54
N ALA A 1187 32.14 -40.19 -46.37
CA ALA A 1187 31.95 -40.79 -45.05
C ALA A 1187 31.45 -39.73 -44.05
N ALA A 1188 30.20 -39.30 -44.23
CA ALA A 1188 29.56 -38.29 -43.37
C ALA A 1188 29.44 -38.77 -41.91
N GLY A 1189 29.62 -37.85 -40.96
CA GLY A 1189 29.54 -38.15 -39.53
C GLY A 1189 29.70 -36.91 -38.65
N THR A 1190 29.37 -37.04 -37.37
CA THR A 1190 29.51 -35.99 -36.36
C THR A 1190 30.35 -36.48 -35.19
N LEU A 1191 31.27 -35.64 -34.71
CA LEU A 1191 32.14 -35.92 -33.57
C LEU A 1191 32.06 -34.77 -32.57
N LYS A 1192 31.69 -35.07 -31.32
CA LYS A 1192 31.86 -34.13 -30.21
C LYS A 1192 33.24 -34.34 -29.61
N PHE A 1193 34.01 -33.27 -29.43
CA PHE A 1193 35.39 -33.33 -28.94
C PHE A 1193 35.71 -32.10 -28.09
N VAL A 1194 36.81 -32.18 -27.33
CA VAL A 1194 37.23 -31.11 -26.40
C VAL A 1194 38.60 -30.59 -26.84
N VAL A 1195 38.70 -29.28 -27.05
CA VAL A 1195 39.99 -28.57 -27.20
C VAL A 1195 40.45 -28.20 -25.80
N LYS A 1196 41.67 -28.61 -25.46
CA LYS A 1196 42.29 -28.33 -24.15
C LYS A 1196 43.12 -27.06 -24.19
#